data_AF-A0A1E7LHQ6-F1
#
_entry.id   AF-A0A1E7LHQ6-F1
#
_cell.length_a   1.000
_cell.length_b   1.000
_cell.length_c   1.000
_cell.angle_alpha   90.00
_cell.angle_beta   90.00
_cell.angle_gamma   90.00
#
_symmetry.space_group_name_H-M   'P 1'
#
loop_
_entity.id
_entity.type
_entity.pdbx_description
1 polymer ?
#
loop_
_entity_poly.entity_id
_entity_poly.type
_entity_poly.pdbx_seq_one_letter_code
_entity_poly.pdbx_strand_id
1 'polypeptide(L)'
;MAIDIKPRWAWAGHAVRTARGQDLIARLERENPSGGIPGAIVRAEAQIAAPSASTGRVWTPYRGGVFIHHAGPRSFTPQSDDDCLQHIGDIWHDHYPKFGGDIAYNFIVCQHGNIFTGRGYQRGEANGGDAPATPNTRQGEVWVPGEGAVGRNAGFYSVLGLIREQNSPTSAMLDAMKRLIGHLRGPDVSPARKAGPHIFPHRHGDNTVCPGNLTPYAQNGSRIDPGGSPAAPTVSIVPRAQWGARPPRTVTRVELADRTGFAVHYSAGPHTQSVRAIQNYHMDGRNWPDIGYNFLVDRAGRVYEGRGWTSVGAHATGYNTSHIGVCFIGSDGDATPHAKAAIRALYYRARHLSGKALIATYHGAIGSTACPGADLRTWVIGGMAAADIPIGGGDGGGPATGLTGETSVRSITAQQRAVNFLGHQPPLELDGSFGPLTLAGVKWAQRKIGVTADGLWGPLTEAAYVTYIGPGRPGGGVIAYRSVRAQQSAVNRLGHTPKLELDDNFGPLTLAGVKWLQRRIGVDPDGNWGPATEKAYLAYTGDTAGSGGGGITTIRPVVSQQHAVNFLGHQPPLELDGSFGPLTETGVKWAQRKIGVDPDGMWGPATEAAYGRWTDGERLELDGNFGPATIAATQRAIGVTPDGSFGPESKRAFQRHLNTWASAGLVIDGSTGPATVKALQRHLNAMIRAGLGLDGSWGPGTTRALQSALNQEKF
;
A
#
# COMPACT_ATOMS: atom_id res chain seq x y z
N MET A 1 7.62 -20.66 -21.07
CA MET A 1 8.01 -21.30 -19.79
C MET A 1 6.87 -22.20 -19.38
N ALA A 2 7.16 -23.45 -19.02
CA ALA A 2 6.13 -24.36 -18.52
C ALA A 2 5.49 -23.76 -17.25
N ILE A 3 4.17 -23.72 -17.21
CA ILE A 3 3.42 -23.29 -16.03
C ILE A 3 3.32 -24.47 -15.06
N ASP A 4 3.58 -24.24 -13.77
CA ASP A 4 3.34 -25.25 -12.74
C ASP A 4 1.85 -25.26 -12.37
N ILE A 5 1.13 -26.26 -12.86
CA ILE A 5 -0.26 -26.52 -12.51
C ILE A 5 -0.31 -27.82 -11.71
N LYS A 6 -0.62 -27.71 -10.43
CA LYS A 6 -0.67 -28.85 -9.52
C LYS A 6 -1.87 -29.76 -9.87
N PRO A 7 -1.68 -31.09 -9.89
CA PRO A 7 -2.73 -32.03 -10.27
C PRO A 7 -3.80 -32.15 -9.17
N ARG A 8 -4.93 -32.80 -9.49
CA ARG A 8 -5.99 -33.08 -8.50
C ARG A 8 -5.51 -33.90 -7.30
N TRP A 9 -4.51 -34.76 -7.52
CA TRP A 9 -3.82 -35.51 -6.45
C TRP A 9 -3.33 -34.62 -5.31
N ALA A 10 -2.97 -33.36 -5.58
CA ALA A 10 -2.48 -32.45 -4.56
C ALA A 10 -3.53 -32.15 -3.47
N TRP A 11 -4.82 -32.12 -3.82
CA TRP A 11 -5.91 -31.79 -2.88
C TRP A 11 -6.87 -32.96 -2.61
N ALA A 12 -6.80 -34.06 -3.37
CA ALA A 12 -7.69 -35.21 -3.21
C ALA A 12 -7.67 -35.79 -1.78
N GLY A 13 -6.49 -35.89 -1.15
CA GLY A 13 -6.36 -36.39 0.22
C GLY A 13 -7.07 -35.50 1.26
N HIS A 14 -7.18 -34.18 1.00
CA HIS A 14 -7.96 -33.28 1.86
C HIS A 14 -9.46 -33.51 1.68
N ALA A 15 -9.91 -33.68 0.43
CA ALA A 15 -11.31 -33.98 0.12
C ALA A 15 -11.79 -35.30 0.75
N VAL A 16 -10.93 -36.33 0.77
CA VAL A 16 -11.23 -37.62 1.43
C VAL A 16 -11.47 -37.48 2.93
N ARG A 17 -10.86 -36.49 3.60
CA ARG A 17 -11.10 -36.23 5.03
C ARG A 17 -12.43 -35.55 5.34
N THR A 18 -13.14 -35.02 4.33
CA THR A 18 -14.47 -34.43 4.53
C THR A 18 -15.51 -35.53 4.80
N ALA A 19 -16.67 -35.19 5.38
CA ALA A 19 -17.72 -36.17 5.66
C ALA A 19 -18.16 -36.95 4.40
N ARG A 20 -18.24 -36.29 3.24
CA ARG A 20 -18.53 -36.96 1.96
C ARG A 20 -17.41 -37.90 1.51
N GLY A 21 -16.16 -37.54 1.78
CA GLY A 21 -15.03 -38.42 1.53
C GLY A 21 -15.10 -39.68 2.39
N GLN A 22 -15.48 -39.53 3.66
CA GLN A 22 -15.70 -40.66 4.56
C GLN A 22 -16.89 -41.53 4.14
N ASP A 23 -18.00 -40.94 3.68
CA ASP A 23 -19.13 -41.68 3.12
C ASP A 23 -18.72 -42.49 1.86
N LEU A 24 -17.86 -41.91 1.03
CA LEU A 24 -17.30 -42.57 -0.15
C LEU A 24 -16.42 -43.77 0.25
N ILE A 25 -15.54 -43.60 1.24
CA ILE A 25 -14.70 -44.69 1.78
C ILE A 25 -15.59 -45.82 2.29
N ALA A 26 -16.57 -45.50 3.13
CA ALA A 26 -17.48 -46.50 3.72
C ALA A 26 -18.26 -47.26 2.64
N ARG A 27 -18.65 -46.59 1.54
CA ARG A 27 -19.28 -47.26 0.40
C ARG A 27 -18.32 -48.21 -0.32
N LEU A 28 -17.11 -47.74 -0.64
CA LEU A 28 -16.09 -48.52 -1.34
C LEU A 28 -15.56 -49.71 -0.53
N GLU A 29 -15.63 -49.63 0.79
CA GLU A 29 -15.32 -50.74 1.69
C GLU A 29 -16.42 -51.81 1.66
N ARG A 30 -17.70 -51.41 1.68
CA ARG A 30 -18.83 -52.36 1.52
C ARG A 30 -18.83 -53.06 0.17
N GLU A 31 -18.49 -52.34 -0.90
CA GLU A 31 -18.43 -52.90 -2.26
C GLU A 31 -17.25 -53.86 -2.45
N ASN A 32 -16.13 -53.67 -1.75
CA ASN A 32 -14.99 -54.57 -1.81
C ASN A 32 -14.29 -54.72 -0.44
N PRO A 33 -14.80 -55.61 0.43
CA PRO A 33 -14.29 -55.80 1.79
C PRO A 33 -12.87 -56.35 1.85
N SER A 34 -12.40 -57.02 0.79
CA SER A 34 -11.11 -57.73 0.78
C SER A 34 -9.87 -56.83 0.89
N GLY A 35 -10.01 -55.52 0.62
CA GLY A 35 -8.90 -54.56 0.68
C GLY A 35 -8.79 -53.74 1.97
N GLY A 36 -9.75 -53.86 2.91
CA GLY A 36 -9.82 -53.10 4.16
C GLY A 36 -9.89 -51.56 4.00
N ILE A 37 -9.98 -50.85 5.13
CA ILE A 37 -10.06 -49.38 5.20
C ILE A 37 -8.90 -48.68 4.45
N PRO A 38 -7.62 -49.07 4.60
CA PRO A 38 -6.52 -48.41 3.88
C PRO A 38 -6.67 -48.51 2.36
N GLY A 39 -7.12 -49.67 1.85
CA GLY A 39 -7.39 -49.85 0.43
C GLY A 39 -8.58 -49.02 -0.05
N ALA A 40 -9.61 -48.82 0.78
CA ALA A 40 -10.76 -47.97 0.45
C ALA A 40 -10.39 -46.47 0.40
N ILE A 41 -9.48 -46.00 1.27
CA ILE A 41 -8.94 -44.62 1.23
C ILE A 41 -8.23 -44.36 -0.10
N VAL A 42 -7.30 -45.23 -0.51
CA VAL A 42 -6.56 -45.08 -1.77
C VAL A 42 -7.51 -45.04 -2.98
N ARG A 43 -8.54 -45.89 -2.98
CA ARG A 43 -9.57 -45.89 -4.04
C ARG A 43 -10.41 -44.61 -4.04
N ALA A 44 -10.78 -44.11 -2.86
CA ALA A 44 -11.52 -42.86 -2.73
C ALA A 44 -10.70 -41.66 -3.24
N GLU A 45 -9.42 -41.58 -2.86
CA GLU A 45 -8.49 -40.55 -3.36
C GLU A 45 -8.36 -40.61 -4.88
N ALA A 46 -8.18 -41.80 -5.45
CA ALA A 46 -8.09 -42.01 -6.89
C ALA A 46 -9.39 -41.59 -7.61
N GLN A 47 -10.56 -41.91 -7.04
CA GLN A 47 -11.85 -41.52 -7.61
C GLN A 47 -12.06 -40.00 -7.59
N ILE A 48 -11.64 -39.31 -6.52
CA ILE A 48 -11.69 -37.85 -6.43
C ILE A 48 -10.66 -37.20 -7.36
N ALA A 49 -9.48 -37.80 -7.50
CA ALA A 49 -8.42 -37.33 -8.39
C ALA A 49 -8.79 -37.48 -9.88
N ALA A 50 -9.78 -38.31 -10.22
CA ALA A 50 -10.32 -38.44 -11.57
C ALA A 50 -11.46 -37.43 -11.81
N PRO A 51 -11.34 -36.50 -12.78
CA PRO A 51 -12.42 -35.57 -13.10
C PRO A 51 -13.60 -36.31 -13.76
N SER A 52 -14.83 -35.87 -13.46
CA SER A 52 -16.03 -36.45 -14.09
C SER A 52 -16.04 -36.20 -15.59
N ALA A 53 -16.31 -37.24 -16.39
CA ALA A 53 -16.38 -37.14 -17.85
C ALA A 53 -17.46 -36.12 -18.31
N SER A 54 -17.26 -35.51 -19.49
CA SER A 54 -18.29 -34.69 -20.12
C SER A 54 -19.43 -35.60 -20.60
N THR A 55 -20.64 -35.39 -20.09
CA THR A 55 -21.83 -36.10 -20.57
C THR A 55 -22.43 -35.33 -21.75
N GLY A 56 -22.24 -35.85 -22.97
CA GLY A 56 -23.03 -35.51 -24.16
C GLY A 56 -22.96 -34.06 -24.69
N ARG A 57 -22.13 -33.17 -24.13
CA ARG A 57 -22.00 -31.77 -24.58
C ARG A 57 -20.61 -31.50 -25.16
N VAL A 58 -20.59 -30.95 -26.38
CA VAL A 58 -19.37 -30.43 -27.00
C VAL A 58 -18.91 -29.21 -26.20
N TRP A 59 -17.66 -29.24 -25.74
CA TRP A 59 -17.04 -28.13 -25.02
C TRP A 59 -16.07 -27.40 -25.94
N THR A 60 -16.36 -26.13 -26.21
CA THR A 60 -15.71 -25.25 -27.20
C THR A 60 -15.18 -23.98 -26.52
N PRO A 61 -14.20 -24.08 -25.60
CA PRO A 61 -13.70 -22.93 -24.86
C PRO A 61 -13.10 -21.83 -25.75
N TYR A 62 -12.73 -22.15 -26.99
CA TYR A 62 -12.19 -21.22 -27.98
C TYR A 62 -13.21 -20.17 -28.43
N ARG A 63 -14.51 -20.46 -28.34
CA ARG A 63 -15.60 -19.53 -28.69
C ARG A 63 -15.88 -18.48 -27.64
N GLY A 64 -15.37 -18.64 -26.43
CA GLY A 64 -15.57 -17.71 -25.32
C GLY A 64 -14.24 -17.31 -24.72
N GLY A 65 -13.78 -18.11 -23.77
CA GLY A 65 -12.52 -17.88 -23.07
C GLY A 65 -12.59 -18.32 -21.61
N VAL A 66 -12.48 -17.38 -20.68
CA VAL A 66 -12.45 -17.67 -19.24
C VAL A 66 -13.48 -16.83 -18.46
N PHE A 67 -14.12 -17.47 -17.49
CA PHE A 67 -14.84 -16.80 -16.41
C PHE A 67 -13.98 -16.77 -15.14
N ILE A 68 -14.00 -15.63 -14.45
CA ILE A 68 -13.33 -15.47 -13.16
C ILE A 68 -14.35 -15.52 -12.02
N HIS A 69 -14.02 -16.31 -10.99
CA HIS A 69 -14.85 -16.57 -9.81
C HIS A 69 -14.09 -16.28 -8.51
N HIS A 70 -14.81 -16.10 -7.41
CA HIS A 70 -14.28 -16.06 -6.05
C HIS A 70 -14.82 -17.22 -5.20
N ALA A 71 -14.20 -17.51 -4.06
CA ALA A 71 -14.56 -18.62 -3.17
C ALA A 71 -15.83 -18.37 -2.31
N GLY A 72 -16.51 -17.23 -2.50
CA GLY A 72 -17.77 -16.90 -1.84
C GLY A 72 -17.61 -15.92 -0.66
N PRO A 73 -18.69 -15.70 0.11
CA PRO A 73 -18.76 -14.67 1.15
C PRO A 73 -18.27 -15.11 2.55
N ARG A 74 -18.05 -16.41 2.80
CA ARG A 74 -17.56 -16.92 4.10
C ARG A 74 -16.15 -16.40 4.41
N SER A 75 -15.62 -16.51 5.63
CA SER A 75 -14.25 -16.06 5.98
C SER A 75 -13.19 -17.11 5.60
N PHE A 76 -12.11 -16.72 4.95
CA PHE A 76 -10.89 -17.55 4.73
C PHE A 76 -9.75 -16.67 4.24
N THR A 77 -8.65 -16.71 4.97
CA THR A 77 -7.40 -16.02 4.64
C THR A 77 -6.28 -17.05 4.82
N PRO A 78 -5.88 -17.75 3.74
CA PRO A 78 -4.90 -18.82 3.85
C PRO A 78 -3.57 -18.24 4.32
N GLN A 79 -2.96 -18.87 5.31
CA GLN A 79 -1.60 -18.57 5.79
C GLN A 79 -0.56 -19.47 5.09
N SER A 80 -1.00 -20.60 4.54
CA SER A 80 -0.15 -21.59 3.90
C SER A 80 -0.79 -22.22 2.66
N ASP A 81 0.02 -22.94 1.89
CA ASP A 81 -0.48 -23.76 0.79
C ASP A 81 -1.36 -24.92 1.26
N ASP A 82 -1.10 -25.45 2.46
CA ASP A 82 -1.92 -26.50 3.06
C ASP A 82 -3.34 -26.00 3.35
N ASP A 83 -3.50 -24.74 3.80
CA ASP A 83 -4.81 -24.12 4.00
C ASP A 83 -5.56 -24.02 2.66
N CYS A 84 -4.85 -23.69 1.57
CA CYS A 84 -5.43 -23.66 0.24
C CYS A 84 -5.88 -25.06 -0.21
N LEU A 85 -5.10 -26.11 0.05
CA LEU A 85 -5.47 -27.50 -0.26
C LEU A 85 -6.68 -27.98 0.55
N GLN A 86 -6.71 -27.69 1.86
CA GLN A 86 -7.84 -28.00 2.74
C GLN A 86 -9.12 -27.36 2.23
N HIS A 87 -9.09 -26.07 1.92
CA HIS A 87 -10.28 -25.36 1.46
C HIS A 87 -10.73 -25.80 0.06
N ILE A 88 -9.83 -26.23 -0.82
CA ILE A 88 -10.24 -26.87 -2.09
C ILE A 88 -11.02 -28.15 -1.80
N GLY A 89 -10.60 -28.95 -0.80
CA GLY A 89 -11.33 -30.11 -0.31
C GLY A 89 -12.74 -29.76 0.21
N ASP A 90 -12.87 -28.68 0.98
CA ASP A 90 -14.17 -28.20 1.47
C ASP A 90 -15.08 -27.69 0.35
N ILE A 91 -14.52 -26.98 -0.63
CA ILE A 91 -15.26 -26.55 -1.81
C ILE A 91 -15.75 -27.77 -2.59
N TRP A 92 -14.90 -28.78 -2.78
CA TRP A 92 -15.32 -30.04 -3.40
C TRP A 92 -16.47 -30.69 -2.62
N HIS A 93 -16.41 -30.72 -1.29
CA HIS A 93 -17.47 -31.25 -0.45
C HIS A 93 -18.81 -30.51 -0.66
N ASP A 94 -18.79 -29.17 -0.68
CA ASP A 94 -19.97 -28.33 -0.90
C ASP A 94 -20.52 -28.46 -2.34
N HIS A 95 -19.65 -28.79 -3.29
CA HIS A 95 -19.94 -28.83 -4.73
C HIS A 95 -20.39 -30.20 -5.22
N TYR A 96 -19.89 -31.27 -4.58
CA TYR A 96 -20.18 -32.66 -4.93
C TYR A 96 -21.67 -32.95 -5.19
N PRO A 97 -22.63 -32.56 -4.32
CA PRO A 97 -24.04 -32.86 -4.56
C PRO A 97 -24.66 -32.03 -5.68
N LYS A 98 -24.10 -30.83 -5.95
CA LYS A 98 -24.68 -29.85 -6.87
C LYS A 98 -24.25 -30.10 -8.32
N PHE A 99 -23.05 -30.64 -8.51
CA PHE A 99 -22.36 -30.55 -9.79
C PHE A 99 -21.88 -31.90 -10.33
N GLY A 100 -22.69 -32.95 -10.10
CA GLY A 100 -22.46 -34.29 -10.63
C GLY A 100 -21.26 -34.99 -10.02
N GLY A 101 -21.09 -34.85 -8.70
CA GLY A 101 -20.00 -35.50 -7.95
C GLY A 101 -18.63 -34.84 -8.11
N ASP A 102 -18.56 -33.58 -8.55
CA ASP A 102 -17.29 -32.92 -8.84
C ASP A 102 -17.30 -31.43 -8.48
N ILE A 103 -16.12 -30.83 -8.32
CA ILE A 103 -15.95 -29.39 -8.09
C ILE A 103 -16.39 -28.61 -9.33
N ALA A 104 -17.05 -27.45 -9.20
CA ALA A 104 -17.57 -26.68 -10.34
C ALA A 104 -16.52 -26.08 -11.29
N TYR A 105 -15.30 -25.84 -10.81
CA TYR A 105 -14.30 -24.97 -11.48
C TYR A 105 -13.25 -25.78 -12.24
N ASN A 106 -12.72 -25.23 -13.34
CA ASN A 106 -11.67 -25.87 -14.13
C ASN A 106 -10.31 -25.79 -13.42
N PHE A 107 -9.98 -24.59 -12.94
CA PHE A 107 -8.73 -24.30 -12.27
C PHE A 107 -8.99 -23.42 -11.06
N ILE A 108 -8.13 -23.57 -10.04
CA ILE A 108 -8.20 -22.84 -8.79
C ILE A 108 -6.86 -22.16 -8.55
N VAL A 109 -6.87 -20.87 -8.22
CA VAL A 109 -5.68 -20.05 -7.97
C VAL A 109 -5.68 -19.60 -6.51
N CYS A 110 -4.64 -19.94 -5.77
CA CYS A 110 -4.45 -19.55 -4.37
C CYS A 110 -3.89 -18.13 -4.26
N GLN A 111 -4.04 -17.49 -3.08
CA GLN A 111 -3.48 -16.16 -2.81
C GLN A 111 -1.94 -16.14 -2.84
N HIS A 112 -1.29 -17.29 -2.66
CA HIS A 112 0.15 -17.44 -2.82
C HIS A 112 0.61 -17.55 -4.29
N GLY A 113 -0.32 -17.62 -5.25
CA GLY A 113 -0.02 -17.74 -6.68
C GLY A 113 0.15 -19.18 -7.18
N ASN A 114 -0.15 -20.18 -6.34
CA ASN A 114 -0.24 -21.58 -6.76
C ASN A 114 -1.52 -21.85 -7.56
N ILE A 115 -1.41 -22.71 -8.58
CA ILE A 115 -2.51 -23.08 -9.46
C ILE A 115 -2.80 -24.57 -9.30
N PHE A 116 -4.06 -24.92 -9.09
CA PHE A 116 -4.53 -26.29 -8.89
C PHE A 116 -5.54 -26.67 -9.94
N THR A 117 -5.48 -27.93 -10.37
CA THR A 117 -6.44 -28.52 -11.31
C THR A 117 -7.74 -28.85 -10.57
N GLY A 118 -8.86 -28.32 -11.05
CA GLY A 118 -10.21 -28.77 -10.72
C GLY A 118 -10.72 -29.73 -11.79
N ARG A 119 -11.72 -29.33 -12.57
CA ARG A 119 -12.18 -30.08 -13.76
C ARG A 119 -11.19 -30.10 -14.92
N GLY A 120 -10.15 -29.27 -14.88
CA GLY A 120 -9.07 -29.23 -15.87
C GLY A 120 -9.53 -28.96 -17.30
N TYR A 121 -8.97 -29.73 -18.24
CA TYR A 121 -9.22 -29.64 -19.69
C TYR A 121 -10.32 -30.59 -20.18
N GLN A 122 -11.05 -31.22 -19.26
CA GLN A 122 -11.98 -32.30 -19.60
C GLN A 122 -13.37 -31.78 -19.99
N ARG A 123 -13.84 -30.70 -19.36
CA ARG A 123 -15.15 -30.09 -19.60
C ARG A 123 -15.24 -28.70 -18.99
N GLY A 124 -16.21 -27.90 -19.42
CA GLY A 124 -16.49 -26.59 -18.84
C GLY A 124 -17.03 -26.65 -17.43
N GLU A 125 -17.23 -25.46 -16.86
CA GLU A 125 -17.78 -25.32 -15.52
C GLU A 125 -19.16 -25.97 -15.37
N ALA A 126 -19.53 -26.28 -14.13
CA ALA A 126 -20.85 -26.85 -13.83
C ALA A 126 -21.73 -25.95 -12.98
N ASN A 127 -21.45 -24.64 -12.91
CA ASN A 127 -22.27 -23.75 -12.11
C ASN A 127 -23.61 -23.35 -12.76
N GLY A 128 -24.06 -24.08 -13.80
CA GLY A 128 -25.36 -23.91 -14.45
C GLY A 128 -25.85 -22.47 -14.45
N GLY A 129 -25.21 -21.57 -15.19
CA GLY A 129 -25.46 -20.14 -14.99
C GLY A 129 -26.95 -19.81 -15.03
N ASP A 130 -27.45 -19.19 -13.97
CA ASP A 130 -28.80 -18.60 -13.87
C ASP A 130 -28.95 -17.38 -14.80
N ALA A 131 -28.12 -17.31 -15.85
CA ALA A 131 -28.14 -16.29 -16.87
C ALA A 131 -29.54 -16.24 -17.47
N PRO A 132 -30.31 -15.18 -17.22
CA PRO A 132 -31.66 -15.09 -17.76
C PRO A 132 -31.57 -14.99 -19.28
N ALA A 133 -32.56 -15.56 -19.96
CA ALA A 133 -32.67 -15.38 -21.40
C ALA A 133 -32.78 -13.87 -21.72
N THR A 134 -32.09 -13.45 -22.76
CA THR A 134 -32.20 -12.10 -23.34
C THR A 134 -32.78 -12.23 -24.75
N PRO A 135 -33.13 -11.12 -25.44
CA PRO A 135 -33.54 -11.20 -26.84
C PRO A 135 -32.53 -11.91 -27.75
N ASN A 136 -31.25 -11.96 -27.35
CA ASN A 136 -30.15 -12.48 -28.16
C ASN A 136 -29.50 -13.75 -27.58
N THR A 137 -29.93 -14.24 -26.41
CA THR A 137 -29.34 -15.40 -25.72
C THR A 137 -30.40 -16.23 -25.02
N ARG A 138 -30.27 -17.56 -25.03
CA ARG A 138 -31.12 -18.44 -24.21
C ARG A 138 -30.65 -18.45 -22.76
N GLN A 139 -31.45 -19.04 -21.88
CA GLN A 139 -31.05 -19.26 -20.49
C GLN A 139 -29.74 -20.05 -20.43
N GLY A 140 -28.79 -19.58 -19.64
CA GLY A 140 -27.44 -20.19 -19.52
C GLY A 140 -26.45 -19.81 -20.63
N GLU A 141 -26.82 -18.91 -21.54
CA GLU A 141 -25.96 -18.35 -22.60
C GLU A 141 -25.60 -16.89 -22.31
N VAL A 142 -24.42 -16.49 -22.78
CA VAL A 142 -23.95 -15.10 -22.77
C VAL A 142 -23.60 -14.66 -24.19
N TRP A 143 -23.69 -13.36 -24.45
CA TRP A 143 -23.32 -12.80 -25.74
C TRP A 143 -21.82 -12.55 -25.82
N VAL A 144 -21.17 -13.16 -26.80
CA VAL A 144 -19.73 -13.02 -27.04
C VAL A 144 -19.51 -12.22 -28.33
N PRO A 145 -18.78 -11.09 -28.28
CA PRO A 145 -18.47 -10.33 -29.48
C PRO A 145 -17.79 -11.18 -30.56
N GLY A 146 -18.35 -11.19 -31.77
CA GLY A 146 -17.84 -11.99 -32.90
C GLY A 146 -18.31 -13.44 -32.94
N GLU A 147 -18.85 -13.97 -31.84
CA GLU A 147 -19.24 -15.39 -31.70
C GLU A 147 -20.75 -15.58 -31.48
N GLY A 148 -21.46 -14.53 -31.05
CA GLY A 148 -22.89 -14.54 -30.79
C GLY A 148 -23.25 -15.18 -29.44
N ALA A 149 -24.36 -15.92 -29.39
CA ALA A 149 -24.78 -16.63 -28.19
C ALA A 149 -23.86 -17.84 -27.90
N VAL A 150 -23.25 -17.86 -26.73
CA VAL A 150 -22.34 -18.91 -26.28
C VAL A 150 -22.76 -19.40 -24.90
N GLY A 151 -22.95 -20.71 -24.76
CA GLY A 151 -23.29 -21.33 -23.48
C GLY A 151 -22.14 -21.22 -22.47
N ARG A 152 -22.41 -20.79 -21.24
CA ARG A 152 -21.37 -20.57 -20.21
C ARG A 152 -20.57 -21.85 -19.91
N ASN A 153 -21.28 -22.96 -19.68
CA ASN A 153 -20.68 -24.27 -19.41
C ASN A 153 -20.07 -24.94 -20.67
N ALA A 154 -20.31 -24.38 -21.86
CA ALA A 154 -19.88 -24.94 -23.13
C ALA A 154 -18.74 -24.15 -23.79
N GLY A 155 -18.66 -22.84 -23.57
CA GLY A 155 -17.73 -21.94 -24.26
C GLY A 155 -16.63 -21.34 -23.39
N PHE A 156 -16.56 -21.70 -22.10
CA PHE A 156 -15.63 -21.07 -21.18
C PHE A 156 -14.94 -22.09 -20.26
N TYR A 157 -13.71 -21.75 -19.87
CA TYR A 157 -13.07 -22.21 -18.65
C TYR A 157 -13.58 -21.40 -17.46
N SER A 158 -13.63 -22.00 -16.28
CA SER A 158 -13.87 -21.29 -15.04
C SER A 158 -12.64 -21.33 -14.13
N VAL A 159 -12.16 -20.14 -13.78
CA VAL A 159 -10.99 -19.92 -12.94
C VAL A 159 -11.45 -19.34 -11.61
N LEU A 160 -11.29 -20.12 -10.55
CA LEU A 160 -11.59 -19.70 -9.18
C LEU A 160 -10.37 -19.04 -8.54
N GLY A 161 -10.48 -17.79 -8.11
CA GLY A 161 -9.58 -17.26 -7.08
C GLY A 161 -10.02 -17.74 -5.69
N LEU A 162 -9.12 -18.33 -4.91
CA LEU A 162 -9.34 -18.63 -3.48
C LEU A 162 -9.28 -17.35 -2.64
N ILE A 163 -10.23 -16.47 -2.93
CA ILE A 163 -10.40 -15.17 -2.31
C ILE A 163 -11.87 -14.96 -1.96
N ARG A 164 -12.12 -14.17 -0.93
CA ARG A 164 -13.47 -13.80 -0.50
C ARG A 164 -13.94 -12.56 -1.26
N GLU A 165 -15.25 -12.37 -1.28
CA GLU A 165 -15.92 -11.31 -2.03
C GLU A 165 -15.30 -9.91 -1.84
N GLN A 166 -14.98 -9.56 -0.59
CA GLN A 166 -14.48 -8.22 -0.22
C GLN A 166 -12.96 -8.15 -0.06
N ASN A 167 -12.24 -9.26 -0.25
CA ASN A 167 -10.79 -9.27 -0.04
C ASN A 167 -10.08 -8.78 -1.30
N SER A 168 -8.99 -8.03 -1.12
CA SER A 168 -8.16 -7.58 -2.25
C SER A 168 -7.29 -8.72 -2.77
N PRO A 169 -7.24 -8.97 -4.10
CA PRO A 169 -6.38 -10.00 -4.65
C PRO A 169 -4.91 -9.65 -4.49
N THR A 170 -4.10 -10.64 -4.15
CA THR A 170 -2.64 -10.50 -4.06
C THR A 170 -2.03 -10.40 -5.46
N SER A 171 -0.87 -9.77 -5.56
CA SER A 171 -0.09 -9.76 -6.81
C SER A 171 0.23 -11.17 -7.30
N ALA A 172 0.58 -12.09 -6.38
CA ALA A 172 0.90 -13.47 -6.72
C ALA A 172 -0.31 -14.21 -7.35
N MET A 173 -1.53 -13.98 -6.84
CA MET A 173 -2.76 -14.51 -7.43
C MET A 173 -3.00 -13.95 -8.83
N LEU A 174 -2.91 -12.64 -9.01
CA LEU A 174 -3.15 -11.99 -10.29
C LEU A 174 -2.12 -12.43 -11.35
N ASP A 175 -0.85 -12.54 -10.97
CA ASP A 175 0.21 -12.99 -11.87
C ASP A 175 0.02 -14.48 -12.23
N ALA A 176 -0.44 -15.30 -11.29
CA ALA A 176 -0.79 -16.70 -11.54
C ALA A 176 -2.01 -16.83 -12.47
N MET A 177 -3.06 -16.01 -12.29
CA MET A 177 -4.19 -15.94 -13.22
C MET A 177 -3.74 -15.53 -14.62
N LYS A 178 -2.85 -14.54 -14.73
CA LYS A 178 -2.27 -14.12 -16.03
C LYS A 178 -1.53 -15.26 -16.70
N ARG A 179 -0.62 -15.93 -15.97
CA ARG A 179 0.13 -17.08 -16.50
C ARG A 179 -0.80 -18.20 -16.93
N LEU A 180 -1.82 -18.50 -16.13
CA LEU A 180 -2.81 -19.53 -16.44
C LEU A 180 -3.56 -19.20 -17.72
N ILE A 181 -4.11 -17.99 -17.85
CA ILE A 181 -4.84 -17.57 -19.06
C ILE A 181 -3.92 -17.60 -20.29
N GLY A 182 -2.66 -17.19 -20.12
CA GLY A 182 -1.64 -17.29 -21.16
C GLY A 182 -1.39 -18.72 -21.60
N HIS A 183 -1.28 -19.65 -20.65
CA HIS A 183 -1.16 -21.07 -20.94
C HIS A 183 -2.40 -21.64 -21.65
N LEU A 184 -3.60 -21.30 -21.18
CA LEU A 184 -4.86 -21.75 -21.79
C LEU A 184 -5.04 -21.29 -23.24
N ARG A 185 -4.39 -20.19 -23.63
CA ARG A 185 -4.34 -19.67 -25.02
C ARG A 185 -3.10 -20.14 -25.79
N GLY A 186 -2.13 -20.69 -25.08
CA GLY A 186 -0.79 -20.99 -25.56
C GLY A 186 -0.73 -22.18 -26.52
N PRO A 187 0.45 -22.41 -27.13
CA PRO A 187 0.67 -23.50 -28.07
C PRO A 187 0.56 -24.89 -27.42
N ASP A 188 0.79 -24.98 -26.10
CA ASP A 188 0.80 -26.26 -25.35
C ASP A 188 -0.60 -26.83 -25.11
N VAL A 189 -1.66 -26.05 -25.40
CA VAL A 189 -3.05 -26.49 -25.28
C VAL A 189 -3.59 -26.82 -26.66
N SER A 190 -4.23 -27.99 -26.78
CA SER A 190 -4.75 -28.47 -28.06
C SER A 190 -5.75 -27.46 -28.66
N PRO A 191 -5.81 -27.29 -30.00
CA PRO A 191 -6.64 -26.26 -30.61
C PRO A 191 -8.11 -26.29 -30.18
N ALA A 192 -8.71 -27.48 -30.05
CA ALA A 192 -10.08 -27.66 -29.60
C ALA A 192 -10.32 -27.30 -28.12
N ARG A 193 -9.26 -27.14 -27.33
CA ARG A 193 -9.28 -26.80 -25.91
C ARG A 193 -8.67 -25.44 -25.60
N LYS A 194 -8.19 -24.69 -26.59
CA LYS A 194 -7.70 -23.34 -26.33
C LYS A 194 -8.83 -22.46 -25.78
N ALA A 195 -8.51 -21.62 -24.81
CA ALA A 195 -9.42 -20.57 -24.38
C ALA A 195 -9.52 -19.49 -25.47
N GLY A 196 -10.73 -19.00 -25.73
CA GLY A 196 -10.96 -17.82 -26.55
C GLY A 196 -10.39 -16.54 -25.92
N PRO A 197 -10.52 -15.41 -26.64
CA PRO A 197 -9.90 -14.15 -26.25
C PRO A 197 -10.63 -13.45 -25.11
N HIS A 198 -11.80 -13.91 -24.68
CA HIS A 198 -12.61 -13.20 -23.69
C HIS A 198 -12.30 -13.63 -22.26
N ILE A 199 -12.24 -12.64 -21.38
CA ILE A 199 -12.17 -12.76 -19.93
C ILE A 199 -13.42 -12.08 -19.41
N PHE A 200 -14.28 -12.82 -18.74
CA PHE A 200 -15.50 -12.29 -18.16
C PHE A 200 -15.55 -12.51 -16.66
N PRO A 201 -16.14 -11.58 -15.89
CA PRO A 201 -16.46 -11.85 -14.50
C PRO A 201 -17.65 -12.81 -14.45
N HIS A 202 -17.76 -13.63 -13.40
CA HIS A 202 -18.90 -14.54 -13.24
C HIS A 202 -20.27 -13.82 -13.37
N ARG A 203 -20.38 -12.58 -12.87
CA ARG A 203 -21.55 -11.71 -13.04
C ARG A 203 -21.90 -11.25 -14.47
N HIS A 204 -21.04 -11.50 -15.45
CA HIS A 204 -21.36 -11.17 -16.83
C HIS A 204 -22.48 -12.10 -17.33
N GLY A 205 -23.68 -11.55 -17.42
CA GLY A 205 -24.88 -12.32 -17.74
C GLY A 205 -25.37 -13.17 -16.58
N ASP A 206 -25.07 -12.84 -15.32
CA ASP A 206 -25.63 -13.52 -14.14
C ASP A 206 -25.83 -12.52 -12.99
N ASN A 207 -26.91 -12.66 -12.21
CA ASN A 207 -27.23 -11.75 -11.12
C ASN A 207 -26.50 -12.14 -9.83
N THR A 208 -25.18 -11.98 -9.85
CA THR A 208 -24.29 -12.36 -8.75
C THR A 208 -23.26 -11.29 -8.45
N VAL A 209 -22.82 -11.25 -7.19
CA VAL A 209 -21.69 -10.43 -6.73
C VAL A 209 -20.34 -11.04 -7.12
N CYS A 210 -20.31 -12.31 -7.50
CA CYS A 210 -19.09 -13.00 -7.93
C CYS A 210 -18.54 -12.38 -9.24
N PRO A 211 -17.22 -12.07 -9.33
CA PRO A 211 -16.15 -12.50 -8.44
C PRO A 211 -15.69 -11.43 -7.43
N GLY A 212 -16.57 -10.53 -7.00
CA GLY A 212 -16.29 -9.54 -5.95
C GLY A 212 -15.16 -8.60 -6.37
N ASN A 213 -14.16 -8.43 -5.51
CA ASN A 213 -12.99 -7.60 -5.78
C ASN A 213 -12.06 -8.11 -6.90
N LEU A 214 -12.33 -9.28 -7.49
CA LEU A 214 -11.69 -9.70 -8.75
C LEU A 214 -12.38 -9.11 -9.99
N THR A 215 -13.61 -8.58 -9.87
CA THR A 215 -14.38 -8.01 -10.99
C THR A 215 -13.58 -7.03 -11.85
N PRO A 216 -12.79 -6.11 -11.28
CA PRO A 216 -12.09 -5.13 -12.08
C PRO A 216 -10.96 -5.73 -12.95
N TYR A 217 -10.48 -6.92 -12.59
CA TYR A 217 -9.49 -7.70 -13.34
C TYR A 217 -10.14 -8.67 -14.33
N ALA A 218 -11.38 -9.06 -14.12
CA ALA A 218 -12.05 -10.05 -14.95
C ALA A 218 -12.56 -9.49 -16.28
N GLN A 219 -11.69 -8.82 -17.04
CA GLN A 219 -11.98 -8.21 -18.34
C GLN A 219 -10.75 -8.23 -19.24
N ASN A 220 -10.97 -8.21 -20.56
CA ASN A 220 -9.89 -8.12 -21.55
C ASN A 220 -9.07 -6.84 -21.34
N GLY A 221 -7.77 -6.91 -21.62
CA GLY A 221 -6.82 -5.80 -21.47
C GLY A 221 -6.39 -5.49 -20.02
N SER A 222 -6.97 -6.18 -19.03
CA SER A 222 -6.62 -6.02 -17.62
C SER A 222 -5.27 -6.67 -17.24
N ARG A 223 -4.86 -6.49 -15.98
CA ARG A 223 -3.63 -7.10 -15.44
C ARG A 223 -3.56 -8.63 -15.61
N ILE A 224 -4.69 -9.34 -15.59
CA ILE A 224 -4.71 -10.80 -15.75
C ILE A 224 -4.81 -11.25 -17.21
N ASP A 225 -4.96 -10.32 -18.16
CA ASP A 225 -4.89 -10.64 -19.58
C ASP A 225 -3.42 -10.72 -20.04
N PRO A 226 -2.97 -11.83 -20.66
CA PRO A 226 -1.61 -11.96 -21.21
C PRO A 226 -1.18 -10.82 -22.15
N GLY A 227 -2.12 -10.19 -22.87
CA GLY A 227 -1.89 -9.02 -23.71
C GLY A 227 -2.30 -7.68 -23.07
N GLY A 228 -2.71 -7.69 -21.80
CA GLY A 228 -3.21 -6.53 -21.08
C GLY A 228 -2.15 -5.70 -20.37
N SER A 229 -2.53 -4.47 -20.03
CA SER A 229 -1.68 -3.50 -19.34
C SER A 229 -1.46 -3.90 -17.87
N PRO A 230 -0.27 -3.68 -17.27
CA PRO A 230 -0.06 -3.82 -15.83
C PRO A 230 -0.83 -2.79 -14.99
N ALA A 231 -1.52 -1.83 -15.64
CA ALA A 231 -2.26 -0.76 -14.98
C ALA A 231 -3.46 -1.26 -14.16
N ALA A 232 -3.70 -0.57 -13.04
CA ALA A 232 -4.81 -0.78 -12.12
C ALA A 232 -6.17 -0.70 -12.84
N PRO A 233 -7.18 -1.44 -12.36
CA PRO A 233 -8.43 -1.60 -13.08
C PRO A 233 -9.26 -0.32 -13.13
N THR A 234 -9.99 -0.09 -14.24
CA THR A 234 -10.76 1.13 -14.46
C THR A 234 -12.28 0.93 -14.48
N VAL A 235 -13.06 1.83 -13.88
CA VAL A 235 -14.50 2.06 -14.09
C VAL A 235 -14.73 2.58 -15.50
N SER A 236 -15.44 1.84 -16.34
CA SER A 236 -15.88 2.35 -17.65
C SER A 236 -17.18 3.16 -17.51
N ILE A 237 -17.25 4.33 -18.14
CA ILE A 237 -18.51 5.07 -18.29
C ILE A 237 -19.25 4.48 -19.49
N VAL A 238 -20.46 3.98 -19.27
CA VAL A 238 -21.40 3.56 -20.33
C VAL A 238 -21.90 4.84 -21.03
N PRO A 239 -21.46 5.12 -22.27
CA PRO A 239 -21.81 6.35 -22.97
C PRO A 239 -23.30 6.38 -23.30
N ARG A 240 -23.81 7.59 -23.54
CA ARG A 240 -25.22 7.84 -23.89
C ARG A 240 -25.76 6.89 -24.96
N ALA A 241 -25.00 6.65 -26.02
CA ALA A 241 -25.39 5.76 -27.11
C ALA A 241 -25.59 4.30 -26.65
N GLN A 242 -24.74 3.80 -25.74
CA GLN A 242 -24.75 2.39 -25.34
C GLN A 242 -25.95 2.02 -24.45
N TRP A 243 -26.44 2.96 -23.62
CA TRP A 243 -27.69 2.74 -22.88
C TRP A 243 -28.94 3.23 -23.63
N GLY A 244 -28.76 3.74 -24.86
CA GLY A 244 -29.81 4.10 -25.82
C GLY A 244 -30.41 5.51 -25.64
N ALA A 245 -29.68 6.46 -25.04
CA ALA A 245 -30.18 7.77 -24.61
C ALA A 245 -31.06 8.48 -25.64
N ARG A 246 -32.18 9.07 -25.21
CA ARG A 246 -32.92 10.01 -26.07
C ARG A 246 -32.05 11.24 -26.31
N PRO A 247 -32.14 11.87 -27.50
CA PRO A 247 -31.54 13.18 -27.72
C PRO A 247 -32.08 14.21 -26.71
N PRO A 248 -31.23 15.07 -26.13
CA PRO A 248 -31.69 16.18 -25.30
C PRO A 248 -32.45 17.19 -26.17
N ARG A 249 -33.51 17.82 -25.63
CA ARG A 249 -34.24 18.90 -26.32
C ARG A 249 -33.39 20.17 -26.41
N THR A 250 -32.63 20.48 -25.36
CA THR A 250 -31.66 21.58 -25.31
C THR A 250 -30.44 21.20 -24.46
N VAL A 251 -29.28 21.79 -24.77
CA VAL A 251 -28.03 21.57 -24.03
C VAL A 251 -27.41 22.92 -23.68
N THR A 252 -27.24 23.19 -22.39
CA THR A 252 -26.48 24.34 -21.91
C THR A 252 -25.10 23.85 -21.48
N ARG A 253 -24.04 24.42 -22.05
CA ARG A 253 -22.65 24.08 -21.74
C ARG A 253 -22.12 24.90 -20.58
N VAL A 254 -21.10 24.36 -19.92
CA VAL A 254 -20.38 25.00 -18.82
C VAL A 254 -18.95 24.47 -18.83
N GLU A 255 -18.00 25.37 -18.62
CA GLU A 255 -16.59 25.02 -18.57
C GLU A 255 -16.27 24.23 -17.30
N LEU A 256 -15.36 23.28 -17.41
CA LEU A 256 -14.95 22.47 -16.26
C LEU A 256 -14.30 23.32 -15.16
N ALA A 257 -13.62 24.40 -15.56
CA ALA A 257 -13.05 25.39 -14.66
C ALA A 257 -14.12 26.16 -13.84
N ASP A 258 -15.39 26.17 -14.24
CA ASP A 258 -16.46 26.84 -13.49
C ASP A 258 -17.12 25.94 -12.44
N ARG A 259 -16.80 24.63 -12.45
CA ARG A 259 -17.33 23.68 -11.47
C ARG A 259 -16.67 23.88 -10.12
N THR A 260 -17.45 24.02 -9.05
CA THR A 260 -16.95 24.18 -7.67
C THR A 260 -17.35 23.04 -6.74
N GLY A 261 -18.28 22.18 -7.14
CA GLY A 261 -18.69 21.06 -6.30
C GLY A 261 -19.20 19.83 -7.04
N PHE A 262 -19.49 18.81 -6.24
CA PHE A 262 -19.92 17.49 -6.66
C PHE A 262 -20.99 17.01 -5.70
N ALA A 263 -22.23 16.86 -6.19
CA ALA A 263 -23.39 16.54 -5.38
C ALA A 263 -23.82 15.09 -5.59
N VAL A 264 -23.94 14.34 -4.49
CA VAL A 264 -24.45 12.96 -4.47
C VAL A 264 -25.96 12.96 -4.26
N HIS A 265 -26.67 12.20 -5.10
CA HIS A 265 -28.11 11.99 -5.10
C HIS A 265 -28.43 10.50 -5.06
N TYR A 266 -29.67 10.15 -4.72
CA TYR A 266 -30.30 8.89 -5.13
C TYR A 266 -31.44 9.16 -6.11
N SER A 267 -31.99 8.13 -6.74
CA SER A 267 -33.16 8.26 -7.60
C SER A 267 -34.50 8.17 -6.85
N ALA A 268 -34.50 7.71 -5.60
CA ALA A 268 -35.72 7.46 -4.80
C ALA A 268 -36.70 6.49 -5.49
N GLY A 269 -36.16 5.47 -6.15
CA GLY A 269 -36.93 4.49 -6.92
C GLY A 269 -36.26 3.12 -6.88
N PRO A 270 -36.85 2.08 -7.49
CA PRO A 270 -36.29 0.74 -7.47
C PRO A 270 -34.88 0.72 -8.05
N HIS A 271 -33.94 0.04 -7.40
CA HIS A 271 -32.56 -0.08 -7.92
C HIS A 271 -32.45 -0.88 -9.23
N THR A 272 -33.53 -1.53 -9.65
CA THR A 272 -33.67 -2.24 -10.93
C THR A 272 -34.14 -1.34 -12.08
N GLN A 273 -34.53 -0.08 -11.80
CA GLN A 273 -35.01 0.82 -12.83
C GLN A 273 -33.90 1.20 -13.81
N SER A 274 -34.26 1.31 -15.08
CA SER A 274 -33.29 1.68 -16.12
C SER A 274 -33.01 3.17 -16.15
N VAL A 275 -31.82 3.56 -16.61
CA VAL A 275 -31.47 4.98 -16.85
C VAL A 275 -32.42 5.63 -17.87
N ARG A 276 -32.89 4.86 -18.87
CA ARG A 276 -33.94 5.26 -19.82
C ARG A 276 -35.24 5.66 -19.10
N ALA A 277 -35.68 4.88 -18.12
CA ALA A 277 -36.89 5.19 -17.36
C ALA A 277 -36.74 6.51 -16.59
N ILE A 278 -35.58 6.73 -15.96
CA ILE A 278 -35.27 7.99 -15.27
C ILE A 278 -35.24 9.18 -16.26
N GLN A 279 -34.67 9.00 -17.46
CA GLN A 279 -34.69 10.04 -18.50
C GLN A 279 -36.12 10.35 -18.97
N ASN A 280 -36.94 9.33 -19.22
CA ASN A 280 -38.33 9.50 -19.65
C ASN A 280 -39.16 10.23 -18.58
N TYR A 281 -39.00 9.86 -17.31
CA TYR A 281 -39.67 10.58 -16.22
C TYR A 281 -39.31 12.07 -16.18
N HIS A 282 -38.02 12.41 -16.36
CA HIS A 282 -37.59 13.82 -16.40
C HIS A 282 -38.12 14.56 -17.65
N MET A 283 -38.07 13.95 -18.83
CA MET A 283 -38.45 14.61 -20.08
C MET A 283 -39.96 14.69 -20.28
N ASP A 284 -40.68 13.60 -20.03
CA ASP A 284 -42.12 13.51 -20.31
C ASP A 284 -42.94 13.88 -19.07
N GLY A 285 -42.48 13.53 -17.87
CA GLY A 285 -43.17 13.81 -16.61
C GLY A 285 -42.85 15.18 -16.00
N ARG A 286 -41.63 15.70 -16.17
CA ARG A 286 -41.22 17.02 -15.64
C ARG A 286 -40.94 18.07 -16.70
N ASN A 287 -41.13 17.74 -17.97
CA ASN A 287 -40.86 18.60 -19.12
C ASN A 287 -39.42 19.15 -19.16
N TRP A 288 -38.46 18.43 -18.58
CA TRP A 288 -37.05 18.82 -18.62
C TRP A 288 -36.43 18.52 -19.99
N PRO A 289 -35.38 19.25 -20.39
CA PRO A 289 -34.77 19.03 -21.69
C PRO A 289 -34.01 17.70 -21.79
N ASP A 290 -33.62 17.11 -20.66
CA ASP A 290 -32.91 15.84 -20.56
C ASP A 290 -32.97 15.28 -19.12
N ILE A 291 -32.43 14.07 -18.90
CA ILE A 291 -32.17 13.49 -17.57
C ILE A 291 -31.45 14.51 -16.67
N GLY A 292 -31.88 14.66 -15.41
CA GLY A 292 -31.38 15.74 -14.55
C GLY A 292 -29.92 15.60 -14.08
N TYR A 293 -29.35 14.41 -14.10
CA TYR A 293 -28.04 14.12 -13.53
C TYR A 293 -26.94 14.10 -14.58
N ASN A 294 -25.71 14.46 -14.17
CA ASN A 294 -24.53 14.38 -15.03
C ASN A 294 -24.10 12.93 -15.23
N PHE A 295 -24.14 12.13 -14.15
CA PHE A 295 -23.85 10.69 -14.17
C PHE A 295 -24.83 9.92 -13.29
N LEU A 296 -25.02 8.64 -13.61
CA LEU A 296 -25.81 7.72 -12.81
C LEU A 296 -25.01 6.47 -12.48
N VAL A 297 -25.20 5.91 -11.30
CA VAL A 297 -24.46 4.74 -10.81
C VAL A 297 -25.43 3.71 -10.28
N ASP A 298 -25.37 2.48 -10.77
CA ASP A 298 -26.19 1.38 -10.23
C ASP A 298 -25.51 0.63 -9.06
N ARG A 299 -26.23 -0.32 -8.47
CA ARG A 299 -25.71 -1.17 -7.36
C ARG A 299 -24.45 -1.96 -7.71
N ALA A 300 -24.15 -2.13 -8.99
CA ALA A 300 -22.95 -2.82 -9.45
C ALA A 300 -21.75 -1.89 -9.63
N GLY A 301 -21.90 -0.58 -9.40
CA GLY A 301 -20.88 0.41 -9.71
C GLY A 301 -20.72 0.68 -11.21
N ARG A 302 -21.69 0.27 -12.06
CA ARG A 302 -21.67 0.69 -13.47
C ARG A 302 -22.07 2.16 -13.53
N VAL A 303 -21.23 2.95 -14.19
CA VAL A 303 -21.46 4.37 -14.40
C VAL A 303 -22.12 4.57 -15.76
N TYR A 304 -23.21 5.32 -15.80
CA TYR A 304 -23.88 5.72 -17.03
C TYR A 304 -23.71 7.22 -17.23
N GLU A 305 -23.32 7.61 -18.44
CA GLU A 305 -23.28 9.00 -18.83
C GLU A 305 -24.70 9.56 -18.92
N GLY A 306 -25.03 10.50 -18.03
CA GLY A 306 -26.23 11.34 -18.14
C GLY A 306 -25.91 12.55 -19.00
N ARG A 307 -25.95 13.75 -18.44
CA ARG A 307 -25.57 14.99 -19.15
C ARG A 307 -24.06 15.14 -19.39
N GLY A 308 -23.23 14.30 -18.76
CA GLY A 308 -21.78 14.31 -18.92
C GLY A 308 -21.09 15.48 -18.19
N TRP A 309 -19.82 15.70 -18.51
CA TRP A 309 -18.92 16.63 -17.79
C TRP A 309 -19.23 18.12 -18.04
N THR A 310 -19.45 18.47 -19.30
CA THR A 310 -19.47 19.87 -19.79
C THR A 310 -20.88 20.45 -19.96
N SER A 311 -21.91 19.80 -19.42
CA SER A 311 -23.31 20.25 -19.52
C SER A 311 -23.90 20.57 -18.16
N VAL A 312 -24.70 21.64 -18.09
CA VAL A 312 -25.40 22.06 -16.88
C VAL A 312 -26.41 20.98 -16.45
N GLY A 313 -26.41 20.64 -15.16
CA GLY A 313 -27.34 19.68 -14.56
C GLY A 313 -28.77 20.21 -14.43
N ALA A 314 -29.68 19.38 -13.92
CA ALA A 314 -30.98 19.78 -13.38
C ALA A 314 -31.28 18.98 -12.10
N HIS A 315 -30.28 18.89 -11.23
CA HIS A 315 -30.27 18.02 -10.05
C HIS A 315 -30.44 18.79 -8.72
N ALA A 316 -30.06 20.08 -8.66
CA ALA A 316 -30.21 20.95 -7.50
C ALA A 316 -30.30 22.43 -7.91
N THR A 317 -31.45 23.07 -7.66
CA THR A 317 -31.69 24.49 -7.97
C THR A 317 -30.63 25.39 -7.33
N GLY A 318 -30.06 26.33 -8.10
CA GLY A 318 -28.96 27.19 -7.66
C GLY A 318 -27.56 26.56 -7.76
N TYR A 319 -27.46 25.23 -7.90
CA TYR A 319 -26.19 24.51 -7.95
C TYR A 319 -25.97 23.75 -9.27
N ASN A 320 -26.95 23.71 -10.17
CA ASN A 320 -26.89 23.00 -11.45
C ASN A 320 -25.68 23.34 -12.34
N THR A 321 -25.24 24.60 -12.32
CA THR A 321 -24.08 25.09 -13.09
C THR A 321 -22.78 24.81 -12.35
N SER A 322 -22.72 25.11 -11.05
CA SER A 322 -21.50 24.99 -10.26
C SER A 322 -21.18 23.55 -9.83
N HIS A 323 -22.17 22.64 -9.80
CA HIS A 323 -22.00 21.28 -9.29
C HIS A 323 -22.26 20.21 -10.34
N ILE A 324 -21.43 19.17 -10.31
CA ILE A 324 -21.68 17.92 -11.03
C ILE A 324 -22.58 17.04 -10.16
N GLY A 325 -23.75 16.67 -10.67
CA GLY A 325 -24.71 15.83 -9.96
C GLY A 325 -24.58 14.37 -10.34
N VAL A 326 -24.33 13.49 -9.35
CA VAL A 326 -24.23 12.05 -9.54
C VAL A 326 -25.34 11.35 -8.77
N CYS A 327 -26.14 10.57 -9.48
CA CYS A 327 -27.29 9.87 -8.92
C CYS A 327 -27.03 8.38 -8.78
N PHE A 328 -27.12 7.87 -7.56
CA PHE A 328 -27.23 6.45 -7.31
C PHE A 328 -28.65 5.95 -7.67
N ILE A 329 -28.73 4.91 -8.50
CA ILE A 329 -29.98 4.29 -8.93
C ILE A 329 -30.45 3.33 -7.81
N GLY A 330 -31.39 3.82 -7.00
CA GLY A 330 -31.96 3.10 -5.87
C GLY A 330 -32.57 4.06 -4.85
N SER A 331 -32.74 3.53 -3.64
CA SER A 331 -33.24 4.23 -2.45
C SER A 331 -32.19 4.24 -1.33
N ASP A 332 -32.54 4.80 -0.17
CA ASP A 332 -31.66 4.79 1.01
C ASP A 332 -31.31 3.36 1.44
N GLY A 333 -30.05 3.12 1.80
CA GLY A 333 -29.52 1.79 2.16
C GLY A 333 -29.22 0.82 1.01
N ASP A 334 -29.64 1.12 -0.24
CA ASP A 334 -29.37 0.24 -1.40
C ASP A 334 -27.93 0.34 -1.92
N ALA A 335 -27.21 1.42 -1.58
CA ALA A 335 -25.90 1.75 -2.14
C ALA A 335 -24.80 0.80 -1.63
N THR A 336 -24.29 -0.01 -2.57
CA THR A 336 -23.22 -0.98 -2.29
C THR A 336 -21.84 -0.31 -2.21
N PRO A 337 -20.82 -0.99 -1.67
CA PRO A 337 -19.43 -0.53 -1.75
C PRO A 337 -18.96 -0.25 -3.18
N HIS A 338 -19.46 -1.00 -4.18
CA HIS A 338 -19.14 -0.78 -5.59
C HIS A 338 -19.76 0.50 -6.14
N ALA A 339 -21.01 0.80 -5.78
CA ALA A 339 -21.65 2.06 -6.14
C ALA A 339 -20.91 3.25 -5.53
N LYS A 340 -20.54 3.15 -4.24
CA LYS A 340 -19.74 4.14 -3.52
C LYS A 340 -18.36 4.35 -4.18
N ALA A 341 -17.67 3.27 -4.57
CA ALA A 341 -16.40 3.33 -5.29
C ALA A 341 -16.51 4.01 -6.66
N ALA A 342 -17.57 3.72 -7.42
CA ALA A 342 -17.81 4.34 -8.73
C ALA A 342 -18.18 5.83 -8.62
N ILE A 343 -18.96 6.23 -7.61
CA ILE A 343 -19.26 7.64 -7.31
C ILE A 343 -17.97 8.38 -6.92
N ARG A 344 -17.12 7.75 -6.10
CA ARG A 344 -15.81 8.29 -5.72
C ARG A 344 -14.87 8.44 -6.93
N ALA A 345 -14.87 7.47 -7.84
CA ALA A 345 -14.12 7.53 -9.10
C ALA A 345 -14.53 8.73 -9.97
N LEU A 346 -15.85 8.98 -10.08
CA LEU A 346 -16.40 10.15 -10.76
C LEU A 346 -15.99 11.46 -10.09
N TYR A 347 -15.96 11.51 -8.77
CA TYR A 347 -15.49 12.67 -8.01
C TYR A 347 -14.02 12.99 -8.32
N TYR A 348 -13.15 11.98 -8.35
CA TYR A 348 -11.74 12.21 -8.69
C TYR A 348 -11.53 12.60 -10.15
N ARG A 349 -12.26 12.00 -11.08
CA ARG A 349 -12.21 12.41 -12.48
C ARG A 349 -12.69 13.85 -12.66
N ALA A 350 -13.74 14.27 -11.94
CA ALA A 350 -14.23 15.64 -11.95
C ALA A 350 -13.15 16.64 -11.49
N ARG A 351 -12.45 16.34 -10.39
CA ARG A 351 -11.36 17.18 -9.87
C ARG A 351 -10.17 17.28 -10.81
N HIS A 352 -9.84 16.16 -11.47
CA HIS A 352 -8.78 16.13 -12.46
C HIS A 352 -9.13 16.99 -13.67
N LEU A 353 -10.33 16.79 -14.23
CA LEU A 353 -10.81 17.52 -15.40
C LEU A 353 -11.01 19.02 -15.13
N SER A 354 -11.35 19.42 -13.91
CA SER A 354 -11.47 20.84 -13.52
C SER A 354 -10.15 21.48 -13.14
N GLY A 355 -9.09 20.70 -12.93
CA GLY A 355 -7.79 21.17 -12.43
C GLY A 355 -7.83 21.71 -10.98
N LYS A 356 -8.90 21.44 -10.23
CA LYS A 356 -9.07 21.98 -8.86
C LYS A 356 -9.85 21.07 -7.93
N ALA A 357 -9.76 21.39 -6.63
CA ALA A 357 -10.60 20.74 -5.63
C ALA A 357 -12.08 21.10 -5.87
N LEU A 358 -12.95 20.11 -5.71
CA LEU A 358 -14.40 20.28 -5.74
C LEU A 358 -14.96 19.95 -4.37
N ILE A 359 -15.91 20.75 -3.90
CA ILE A 359 -16.64 20.49 -2.65
C ILE A 359 -17.47 19.21 -2.84
N ALA A 360 -17.13 18.16 -2.09
CA ALA A 360 -17.96 16.96 -2.01
C ALA A 360 -19.16 17.27 -1.12
N THR A 361 -20.35 17.15 -1.67
CA THR A 361 -21.60 17.45 -0.97
C THR A 361 -22.70 16.48 -1.39
N TYR A 362 -23.87 16.62 -0.81
CA TYR A 362 -25.03 15.79 -1.08
C TYR A 362 -26.28 16.67 -1.20
N HIS A 363 -27.31 16.19 -1.88
CA HIS A 363 -28.45 17.04 -2.26
C HIS A 363 -29.09 17.77 -1.07
N GLY A 364 -29.34 17.08 0.05
CA GLY A 364 -29.91 17.66 1.27
C GLY A 364 -29.03 18.68 1.99
N ALA A 365 -27.74 18.81 1.65
CA ALA A 365 -26.88 19.88 2.15
C ALA A 365 -26.99 21.17 1.32
N ILE A 366 -27.46 21.08 0.08
CA ILE A 366 -27.57 22.20 -0.88
C ILE A 366 -29.02 22.45 -1.32
N GLY A 367 -29.99 21.82 -0.67
CA GLY A 367 -31.41 21.95 -0.94
C GLY A 367 -32.27 21.31 0.14
N SER A 368 -33.55 21.70 0.21
CA SER A 368 -34.50 21.17 1.19
C SER A 368 -35.05 19.81 0.73
N THR A 369 -34.33 18.71 1.01
CA THR A 369 -34.70 17.35 0.60
C THR A 369 -34.06 16.29 1.51
N ALA A 370 -34.71 15.11 1.62
CA ALA A 370 -34.15 13.94 2.29
C ALA A 370 -33.09 13.21 1.44
N CYS A 371 -32.95 13.55 0.16
CA CYS A 371 -31.96 12.98 -0.74
C CYS A 371 -30.53 13.30 -0.24
N PRO A 372 -29.56 12.37 -0.24
CA PRO A 372 -29.58 11.01 -0.79
C PRO A 372 -29.86 9.92 0.27
N GLY A 373 -30.58 10.22 1.35
CA GLY A 373 -30.82 9.27 2.44
C GLY A 373 -29.67 9.22 3.44
N ALA A 374 -29.88 8.54 4.57
CA ALA A 374 -28.95 8.50 5.69
C ALA A 374 -27.64 7.78 5.35
N ASP A 375 -27.67 6.71 4.55
CA ASP A 375 -26.48 5.93 4.21
C ASP A 375 -25.48 6.75 3.38
N LEU A 376 -25.93 7.27 2.23
CA LEU A 376 -25.08 8.08 1.35
C LEU A 376 -24.72 9.44 1.98
N ARG A 377 -25.62 10.04 2.78
CA ARG A 377 -25.30 11.26 3.55
C ARG A 377 -24.14 11.01 4.51
N THR A 378 -24.24 9.98 5.34
CA THR A 378 -23.21 9.64 6.32
C THR A 378 -21.89 9.33 5.63
N TRP A 379 -21.95 8.60 4.52
CA TRP A 379 -20.78 8.28 3.71
C TRP A 379 -20.11 9.52 3.10
N VAL A 380 -20.87 10.47 2.56
CA VAL A 380 -20.31 11.73 2.02
C VAL A 380 -19.70 12.59 3.13
N ILE A 381 -20.37 12.71 4.29
CA ILE A 381 -19.83 13.41 5.46
C ILE A 381 -18.54 12.75 5.94
N GLY A 382 -18.47 11.41 5.91
CA GLY A 382 -17.28 10.62 6.22
C GLY A 382 -16.19 10.64 5.15
N GLY A 383 -16.23 11.56 4.18
CA GLY A 383 -15.18 11.74 3.18
C GLY A 383 -15.24 10.79 1.99
N MET A 384 -16.38 10.13 1.76
CA MET A 384 -16.61 9.21 0.64
C MET A 384 -15.63 8.01 0.59
N ALA A 385 -15.29 7.43 1.74
CA ALA A 385 -14.39 6.27 1.81
C ALA A 385 -14.91 5.05 1.01
N ALA A 386 -14.15 4.58 0.01
CA ALA A 386 -14.49 3.43 -0.83
C ALA A 386 -13.24 2.82 -1.50
N ALA A 387 -13.34 1.75 -2.29
CA ALA A 387 -12.20 1.29 -3.10
C ALA A 387 -11.82 2.31 -4.19
N ASP A 388 -10.53 2.38 -4.54
CA ASP A 388 -10.02 3.32 -5.54
C ASP A 388 -9.94 2.68 -6.91
N ILE A 389 -10.78 3.16 -7.82
CA ILE A 389 -10.92 2.59 -9.16
C ILE A 389 -10.86 3.75 -10.17
N PRO A 390 -9.80 3.91 -10.99
CA PRO A 390 -9.70 4.95 -12.02
C PRO A 390 -10.83 4.86 -13.07
N ILE A 391 -11.15 5.90 -13.84
CA ILE A 391 -12.12 5.81 -14.96
C ILE A 391 -11.40 5.54 -16.30
N GLY A 392 -11.91 4.61 -17.13
CA GLY A 392 -11.25 4.16 -18.37
C GLY A 392 -11.86 4.72 -19.66
N GLY A 393 -10.99 5.16 -20.59
CA GLY A 393 -11.28 5.51 -22.00
C GLY A 393 -11.11 7.00 -22.37
N GLY A 394 -10.26 7.31 -23.37
CA GLY A 394 -10.65 8.26 -24.42
C GLY A 394 -9.82 9.49 -24.80
N ASP A 395 -8.65 9.79 -24.23
CA ASP A 395 -7.76 10.88 -24.69
C ASP A 395 -6.36 10.73 -24.07
N GLY A 396 -5.33 10.78 -24.91
CA GLY A 396 -3.97 10.34 -24.61
C GLY A 396 -3.35 10.96 -23.36
N GLY A 397 -2.70 10.11 -22.56
CA GLY A 397 -1.84 10.51 -21.44
C GLY A 397 -2.11 9.73 -20.16
N GLY A 398 -1.52 8.54 -20.03
CA GLY A 398 -1.13 8.05 -18.71
C GLY A 398 0.33 8.44 -18.43
N PRO A 399 0.80 8.50 -17.16
CA PRO A 399 0.09 8.34 -15.90
C PRO A 399 0.22 9.57 -14.97
N ALA A 400 -0.73 9.75 -14.05
CA ALA A 400 -0.46 10.33 -12.74
C ALA A 400 -1.45 9.77 -11.71
N THR A 401 -0.96 8.80 -10.94
CA THR A 401 -1.57 8.30 -9.71
C THR A 401 -1.82 9.47 -8.75
N GLY A 402 -3.07 9.82 -8.49
CA GLY A 402 -3.37 10.89 -7.54
C GLY A 402 -4.86 11.04 -7.28
N LEU A 403 -5.29 10.64 -6.08
CA LEU A 403 -6.07 11.46 -5.13
C LEU A 403 -6.67 10.62 -3.98
N THR A 404 -5.95 9.59 -3.54
CA THR A 404 -6.20 8.95 -2.25
C THR A 404 -4.86 8.85 -1.60
N GLY A 405 -4.76 9.22 -0.32
CA GLY A 405 -3.49 9.26 0.37
C GLY A 405 -2.85 7.89 0.61
N GLU A 406 -3.18 6.88 -0.19
CA GLU A 406 -2.31 5.72 -0.34
C GLU A 406 -1.38 5.99 -1.51
N THR A 407 -0.11 6.19 -1.21
CA THR A 407 0.92 6.03 -2.22
C THR A 407 1.47 4.63 -2.12
N SER A 408 2.02 4.09 -3.21
CA SER A 408 2.69 2.78 -3.26
C SER A 408 3.94 2.68 -2.35
N VAL A 409 4.13 3.65 -1.46
CA VAL A 409 5.34 3.91 -0.69
C VAL A 409 5.07 3.96 0.83
N ARG A 410 3.90 4.46 1.27
CA ARG A 410 3.57 4.61 2.70
C ARG A 410 2.05 4.64 2.95
N SER A 411 1.56 3.87 3.93
CA SER A 411 0.13 3.84 4.32
C SER A 411 -0.33 5.16 4.96
N ILE A 412 -1.64 5.45 4.95
CA ILE A 412 -2.20 6.69 5.50
C ILE A 412 -1.84 6.89 6.98
N THR A 413 -2.00 5.85 7.82
CA THR A 413 -1.58 5.91 9.23
C THR A 413 -0.08 6.17 9.37
N ALA A 414 0.74 5.63 8.48
CA ALA A 414 2.18 5.87 8.46
C ALA A 414 2.54 7.29 7.99
N GLN A 415 1.72 7.91 7.14
CA GLN A 415 1.85 9.32 6.78
C GLN A 415 1.41 10.23 7.93
N GLN A 416 0.28 9.96 8.59
CA GLN A 416 -0.16 10.69 9.78
C GLN A 416 0.89 10.64 10.90
N ARG A 417 1.48 9.45 11.12
CA ARG A 417 2.62 9.29 12.03
C ARG A 417 3.84 10.09 11.59
N ALA A 418 4.19 10.08 10.30
CA ALA A 418 5.34 10.82 9.78
C ALA A 418 5.15 12.35 9.89
N VAL A 419 3.94 12.84 9.63
CA VAL A 419 3.56 14.24 9.83
C VAL A 419 3.68 14.65 11.31
N ASN A 420 3.14 13.83 12.22
CA ASN A 420 3.25 14.08 13.66
C ASN A 420 4.70 14.00 14.13
N PHE A 421 5.47 13.05 13.61
CA PHE A 421 6.90 12.88 13.90
C PHE A 421 7.71 14.12 13.49
N LEU A 422 7.37 14.72 12.35
CA LEU A 422 7.97 15.98 11.93
C LEU A 422 7.57 17.16 12.82
N GLY A 423 6.62 17.01 13.76
CA GLY A 423 6.25 18.01 14.76
C GLY A 423 5.02 18.85 14.40
N HIS A 424 4.10 18.33 13.59
CA HIS A 424 2.86 19.04 13.25
C HIS A 424 1.99 19.30 14.50
N GLN A 425 1.47 20.52 14.65
CA GLN A 425 0.61 20.93 15.77
C GLN A 425 -0.71 21.56 15.26
N PRO A 426 -1.88 21.13 15.76
CA PRO A 426 -2.08 19.98 16.65
C PRO A 426 -1.70 18.65 15.98
N PRO A 427 -1.31 17.61 16.75
CA PRO A 427 -1.02 16.30 16.17
C PRO A 427 -2.27 15.72 15.50
N LEU A 428 -2.05 15.06 14.36
CA LEU A 428 -3.09 14.33 13.64
C LEU A 428 -3.53 13.09 14.41
N GLU A 429 -4.82 12.80 14.36
CA GLU A 429 -5.35 11.53 14.84
C GLU A 429 -4.88 10.38 13.93
N LEU A 430 -4.45 9.26 14.52
CA LEU A 430 -3.94 8.09 13.79
C LEU A 430 -5.07 7.13 13.40
N ASP A 431 -6.08 7.67 12.74
CA ASP A 431 -7.32 6.97 12.36
C ASP A 431 -7.19 6.19 11.04
N GLY A 432 -6.05 6.31 10.35
CA GLY A 432 -5.84 5.69 9.04
C GLY A 432 -6.69 6.27 7.91
N SER A 433 -7.34 7.41 8.16
CA SER A 433 -8.22 8.10 7.23
C SER A 433 -7.55 9.33 6.66
N PHE A 434 -7.52 9.43 5.33
CA PHE A 434 -6.91 10.57 4.65
C PHE A 434 -7.90 11.74 4.53
N GLY A 435 -8.18 12.38 5.68
CA GLY A 435 -9.08 13.52 5.80
C GLY A 435 -8.41 14.87 5.57
N PRO A 436 -9.16 15.99 5.65
CA PRO A 436 -8.65 17.34 5.46
C PRO A 436 -7.49 17.71 6.39
N LEU A 437 -7.49 17.20 7.63
CA LEU A 437 -6.40 17.40 8.59
C LEU A 437 -5.13 16.65 8.15
N THR A 438 -5.27 15.39 7.72
CA THR A 438 -4.16 14.61 7.16
C THR A 438 -3.57 15.27 5.91
N LEU A 439 -4.42 15.76 5.01
CA LEU A 439 -3.99 16.50 3.82
C LEU A 439 -3.23 17.79 4.19
N ALA A 440 -3.75 18.58 5.12
CA ALA A 440 -3.09 19.79 5.59
C ALA A 440 -1.74 19.48 6.25
N GLY A 441 -1.70 18.41 7.04
CA GLY A 441 -0.50 17.92 7.69
C GLY A 441 0.57 17.39 6.73
N VAL A 442 0.18 16.66 5.68
CA VAL A 442 1.12 16.22 4.62
C VAL A 442 1.66 17.41 3.84
N LYS A 443 0.81 18.39 3.47
CA LYS A 443 1.28 19.63 2.84
C LYS A 443 2.26 20.40 3.73
N TRP A 444 2.00 20.41 5.03
CA TRP A 444 2.91 21.02 6.00
C TRP A 444 4.24 20.26 6.07
N ALA A 445 4.20 18.93 6.13
CA ALA A 445 5.39 18.09 6.14
C ALA A 445 6.24 18.28 4.87
N GLN A 446 5.60 18.38 3.69
CA GLN A 446 6.27 18.63 2.42
C GLN A 446 7.00 19.98 2.38
N ARG A 447 6.35 21.05 2.87
CA ARG A 447 7.01 22.35 3.05
C ARG A 447 8.20 22.24 3.99
N LYS A 448 8.05 21.47 5.08
CA LYS A 448 9.09 21.29 6.09
C LYS A 448 10.31 20.52 5.54
N ILE A 449 10.09 19.50 4.71
CA ILE A 449 11.16 18.66 4.13
C ILE A 449 11.67 19.16 2.77
N GLY A 450 11.24 20.33 2.31
CA GLY A 450 11.79 20.99 1.14
C GLY A 450 11.32 20.45 -0.22
N VAL A 451 10.09 19.93 -0.30
CA VAL A 451 9.47 19.49 -1.57
C VAL A 451 8.16 20.22 -1.86
N THR A 452 7.69 20.13 -3.11
CA THR A 452 6.42 20.72 -3.54
C THR A 452 5.27 20.28 -2.64
N ALA A 453 4.56 21.25 -2.08
CA ALA A 453 3.49 21.02 -1.09
C ALA A 453 2.13 20.71 -1.75
N ASP A 454 2.09 19.64 -2.54
CA ASP A 454 0.91 19.21 -3.29
C ASP A 454 -0.10 18.41 -2.44
N GLY A 455 0.31 17.94 -1.27
CA GLY A 455 -0.49 17.15 -0.32
C GLY A 455 -0.50 15.66 -0.63
N LEU A 456 0.41 15.19 -1.48
CA LEU A 456 0.56 13.81 -1.89
C LEU A 456 1.89 13.23 -1.37
N TRP A 457 1.82 12.14 -0.61
CA TRP A 457 3.04 11.47 -0.11
C TRP A 457 3.68 10.55 -1.17
N GLY A 458 4.08 11.08 -2.32
CA GLY A 458 4.67 10.29 -3.41
C GLY A 458 6.12 9.85 -3.16
N PRO A 459 6.75 9.11 -4.10
CA PRO A 459 8.16 8.72 -4.01
C PRO A 459 9.13 9.89 -3.81
N LEU A 460 8.81 11.09 -4.31
CA LEU A 460 9.60 12.30 -4.08
C LEU A 460 9.43 12.83 -2.65
N THR A 461 8.21 12.85 -2.13
CA THR A 461 7.92 13.18 -0.72
C THR A 461 8.56 12.15 0.20
N GLU A 462 8.49 10.86 -0.13
CA GLU A 462 9.16 9.79 0.62
C GLU A 462 10.68 9.94 0.54
N ALA A 463 11.27 10.09 -0.65
CA ALA A 463 12.71 10.22 -0.80
C ALA A 463 13.22 11.46 -0.09
N ALA A 464 12.50 12.59 -0.16
CA ALA A 464 12.83 13.79 0.60
C ALA A 464 12.59 13.60 2.09
N TYR A 465 11.55 12.90 2.52
CA TYR A 465 11.32 12.57 3.93
C TYR A 465 12.44 11.66 4.46
N VAL A 466 12.81 10.61 3.72
CA VAL A 466 13.91 9.68 4.00
C VAL A 466 15.26 10.41 3.98
N THR A 467 15.46 11.36 3.06
CA THR A 467 16.68 12.18 3.00
C THR A 467 16.72 13.18 4.16
N TYR A 468 15.58 13.78 4.49
CA TYR A 468 15.41 14.71 5.61
C TYR A 468 15.60 14.02 6.96
N ILE A 469 15.28 12.72 7.08
CA ILE A 469 15.56 11.89 8.26
C ILE A 469 16.88 11.08 8.17
N GLY A 470 17.54 11.00 7.01
CA GLY A 470 18.82 10.28 6.70
C GLY A 470 18.70 8.84 6.12
N PRO A 471 19.64 8.37 5.25
CA PRO A 471 19.65 7.01 4.69
C PRO A 471 20.14 5.96 5.72
N GLY A 472 19.52 4.77 5.70
CA GLY A 472 19.63 3.76 6.77
C GLY A 472 18.29 3.47 7.49
N ARG A 473 17.20 4.05 6.99
CA ARG A 473 15.83 3.69 7.33
C ARG A 473 15.01 3.47 6.06
N PRO A 474 14.40 2.29 5.87
CA PRO A 474 13.25 2.16 4.98
C PRO A 474 12.00 1.60 5.68
N GLY A 475 10.90 2.34 5.60
CA GLY A 475 9.54 1.85 5.31
C GLY A 475 8.78 0.83 6.18
N GLY A 476 9.34 0.10 7.15
CA GLY A 476 8.63 -1.04 7.75
C GLY A 476 8.60 -1.05 9.28
N GLY A 477 7.44 -0.76 9.89
CA GLY A 477 7.15 -1.15 11.27
C GLY A 477 7.66 -0.22 12.37
N VAL A 478 6.74 0.59 12.91
CA VAL A 478 6.61 0.87 14.35
C VAL A 478 7.64 1.78 15.02
N ILE A 479 7.15 2.95 15.44
CA ILE A 479 7.77 3.70 16.53
C ILE A 479 7.51 2.90 17.79
N ALA A 480 8.52 2.19 18.25
CA ALA A 480 8.51 1.70 19.61
C ALA A 480 9.91 1.39 20.13
N TYR A 481 10.09 1.68 21.41
CA TYR A 481 11.20 1.25 22.28
C TYR A 481 11.40 -0.28 22.29
N ARG A 482 10.46 -0.99 21.66
CA ARG A 482 10.17 -2.41 21.76
C ARG A 482 9.62 -2.85 20.40
N SER A 483 10.17 -3.89 19.76
CA SER A 483 9.65 -4.37 18.46
C SER A 483 8.15 -4.68 18.49
N VAL A 484 7.46 -4.75 17.33
CA VAL A 484 6.01 -5.04 17.28
C VAL A 484 5.69 -6.32 18.03
N ARG A 485 6.44 -7.37 17.73
CA ARG A 485 6.37 -8.65 18.44
C ARG A 485 6.61 -8.50 19.93
N ALA A 486 7.55 -7.65 20.36
CA ALA A 486 7.81 -7.43 21.77
C ALA A 486 6.69 -6.60 22.45
N GLN A 487 6.01 -5.71 21.74
CA GLN A 487 4.83 -5.00 22.24
C GLN A 487 3.63 -5.92 22.34
N GLN A 488 3.38 -6.74 21.31
CA GLN A 488 2.35 -7.79 21.34
C GLN A 488 2.60 -8.74 22.53
N SER A 489 3.86 -9.10 22.76
CA SER A 489 4.28 -9.90 23.92
C SER A 489 4.02 -9.17 25.25
N ALA A 490 4.36 -7.88 25.35
CA ALA A 490 4.14 -7.08 26.54
C ALA A 490 2.65 -6.88 26.87
N VAL A 491 1.81 -6.63 25.85
CA VAL A 491 0.36 -6.56 25.96
C VAL A 491 -0.22 -7.89 26.45
N ASN A 492 0.22 -9.01 25.87
CA ASN A 492 -0.19 -10.35 26.32
C ASN A 492 0.25 -10.67 27.74
N ARG A 493 1.47 -10.27 28.11
CA ARG A 493 2.03 -10.50 29.44
C ARG A 493 1.20 -9.82 30.54
N LEU A 494 0.64 -8.64 30.28
CA LEU A 494 -0.24 -7.96 31.22
C LEU A 494 -1.68 -8.52 31.25
N GLY A 495 -1.96 -9.59 30.49
CA GLY A 495 -3.22 -10.32 30.54
C GLY A 495 -4.32 -9.78 29.61
N HIS A 496 -3.96 -9.15 28.48
CA HIS A 496 -4.93 -8.78 27.45
C HIS A 496 -5.65 -10.02 26.90
N THR A 497 -6.98 -9.95 26.79
CA THR A 497 -7.82 -11.00 26.21
C THR A 497 -8.73 -10.45 25.09
N PRO A 498 -8.82 -11.14 23.93
CA PRO A 498 -8.00 -12.29 23.51
C PRO A 498 -6.51 -11.91 23.39
N LYS A 499 -5.62 -12.91 23.54
CA LYS A 499 -4.18 -12.68 23.36
C LYS A 499 -3.91 -12.26 21.92
N LEU A 500 -3.02 -11.29 21.72
CA LEU A 500 -2.50 -10.90 20.43
C LEU A 500 -1.59 -11.99 19.85
N GLU A 501 -1.64 -12.20 18.54
CA GLU A 501 -0.65 -13.03 17.86
C GLU A 501 0.71 -12.30 17.83
N LEU A 502 1.81 -13.04 17.99
CA LEU A 502 3.18 -12.51 17.97
C LEU A 502 3.73 -12.50 16.54
N ASP A 503 3.00 -11.86 15.64
CA ASP A 503 3.22 -11.91 14.18
C ASP A 503 4.13 -10.78 13.66
N ASP A 504 4.57 -9.86 14.54
CA ASP A 504 5.38 -8.69 14.22
C ASP A 504 4.68 -7.67 13.29
N ASN A 505 3.36 -7.80 13.10
CA ASN A 505 2.53 -6.92 12.29
C ASN A 505 1.73 -5.94 13.16
N PHE A 506 1.94 -4.64 12.97
CA PHE A 506 1.26 -3.61 13.76
C PHE A 506 -0.09 -3.26 13.14
N GLY A 507 -1.05 -4.16 13.31
CA GLY A 507 -2.43 -3.98 12.85
C GLY A 507 -3.35 -3.30 13.88
N PRO A 508 -4.65 -3.15 13.56
CA PRO A 508 -5.65 -2.55 14.46
C PRO A 508 -5.75 -3.25 15.82
N LEU A 509 -5.54 -4.56 15.88
CA LEU A 509 -5.54 -5.33 17.12
C LEU A 509 -4.32 -5.01 18.00
N THR A 510 -3.14 -4.87 17.40
CA THR A 510 -1.94 -4.44 18.12
C THR A 510 -2.08 -3.00 18.60
N LEU A 511 -2.61 -2.09 17.78
CA LEU A 511 -2.92 -0.71 18.20
C LEU A 511 -3.88 -0.68 19.39
N ALA A 512 -4.99 -1.43 19.32
CA ALA A 512 -5.96 -1.52 20.40
C ALA A 512 -5.34 -2.11 21.68
N GLY A 513 -4.49 -3.14 21.53
CA GLY A 513 -3.77 -3.77 22.63
C GLY A 513 -2.74 -2.85 23.29
N VAL A 514 -2.01 -2.06 22.51
CA VAL A 514 -1.08 -1.04 23.03
C VAL A 514 -1.84 0.06 23.77
N LYS A 515 -2.94 0.59 23.20
CA LYS A 515 -3.81 1.56 23.90
C LYS A 515 -4.40 0.98 25.19
N TRP A 516 -4.76 -0.30 25.19
CA TRP A 516 -5.23 -0.99 26.38
C TRP A 516 -4.14 -1.09 27.45
N LEU A 517 -2.91 -1.46 27.05
CA LEU A 517 -1.77 -1.54 27.95
C LEU A 517 -1.43 -0.17 28.54
N GLN A 518 -1.43 0.89 27.71
CA GLN A 518 -1.19 2.27 28.13
C GLN A 518 -2.20 2.72 29.19
N ARG A 519 -3.50 2.45 29.00
CA ARG A 519 -4.52 2.68 30.04
C ARG A 519 -4.20 1.93 31.32
N ARG A 520 -3.75 0.67 31.21
CA ARG A 520 -3.47 -0.20 32.35
C ARG A 520 -2.25 0.25 33.16
N ILE A 521 -1.23 0.82 32.51
CA ILE A 521 -0.01 1.31 33.16
C ILE A 521 -0.05 2.81 33.47
N GLY A 522 -1.18 3.48 33.25
CA GLY A 522 -1.41 4.87 33.66
C GLY A 522 -0.75 5.94 32.79
N VAL A 523 -0.62 5.69 31.48
CA VAL A 523 -0.15 6.68 30.49
C VAL A 523 -1.20 6.96 29.43
N ASP A 524 -1.05 8.08 28.70
CA ASP A 524 -1.99 8.50 27.66
C ASP A 524 -2.15 7.39 26.58
N PRO A 525 -3.37 6.89 26.30
CA PRO A 525 -3.57 5.78 25.38
C PRO A 525 -3.60 6.22 23.92
N ASP A 526 -2.51 6.81 23.47
CA ASP A 526 -2.30 7.30 22.11
C ASP A 526 -2.04 6.17 21.09
N GLY A 527 -1.70 4.97 21.58
CA GLY A 527 -1.42 3.78 20.78
C GLY A 527 -0.02 3.75 20.18
N ASN A 528 0.84 4.70 20.57
CA ASN A 528 2.26 4.72 20.23
C ASN A 528 3.06 4.25 21.42
N TRP A 529 3.90 3.23 21.25
CA TRP A 529 4.75 2.78 22.32
C TRP A 529 5.94 3.73 22.48
N GLY A 530 5.74 4.82 23.22
CA GLY A 530 6.71 5.89 23.46
C GLY A 530 7.61 5.68 24.70
N PRO A 531 8.49 6.64 25.04
CA PRO A 531 9.39 6.52 26.19
C PRO A 531 8.61 6.54 27.50
N ALA A 532 7.52 7.31 27.53
CA ALA A 532 6.57 7.32 28.64
C ALA A 532 5.92 5.94 28.81
N THR A 533 5.50 5.29 27.72
CA THR A 533 4.92 3.93 27.74
C THR A 533 5.93 2.89 28.18
N GLU A 534 7.17 2.91 27.66
CA GLU A 534 8.21 1.96 28.06
C GLU A 534 8.62 2.16 29.53
N LYS A 535 8.83 3.41 29.97
CA LYS A 535 9.14 3.74 31.37
C LYS A 535 8.04 3.27 32.32
N ALA A 536 6.78 3.54 31.99
CA ALA A 536 5.64 3.12 32.80
C ALA A 536 5.47 1.59 32.78
N TYR A 537 5.74 0.93 31.65
CA TYR A 537 5.66 -0.53 31.54
C TYR A 537 6.72 -1.23 32.39
N LEU A 538 7.97 -0.77 32.34
CA LEU A 538 9.06 -1.29 33.17
C LEU A 538 8.81 -1.03 34.67
N ALA A 539 8.34 0.16 35.04
CA ALA A 539 7.95 0.47 36.41
C ALA A 539 6.77 -0.40 36.90
N TYR A 540 5.82 -0.71 36.03
CA TYR A 540 4.64 -1.53 36.35
C TYR A 540 4.99 -3.02 36.49
N THR A 541 5.96 -3.52 35.72
CA THR A 541 6.33 -4.95 35.70
C THR A 541 7.48 -5.29 36.65
N GLY A 542 8.25 -4.30 37.10
CA GLY A 542 9.47 -4.52 37.91
C GLY A 542 10.66 -5.02 37.08
N ASP A 543 10.55 -5.07 35.75
CA ASP A 543 11.60 -5.50 34.84
C ASP A 543 12.70 -4.41 34.72
N THR A 544 13.96 -4.83 34.74
CA THR A 544 15.11 -3.98 34.36
C THR A 544 15.41 -4.14 32.87
N ALA A 545 15.99 -3.10 32.24
CA ALA A 545 16.23 -3.01 30.79
C ALA A 545 17.16 -4.10 30.19
N GLY A 546 17.61 -5.09 30.98
CA GLY A 546 18.42 -6.24 30.55
C GLY A 546 17.73 -7.60 30.61
N SER A 547 16.53 -7.72 31.19
CA SER A 547 15.90 -9.02 31.45
C SER A 547 15.06 -9.51 30.27
N GLY A 548 15.71 -9.97 29.20
CA GLY A 548 15.16 -10.90 28.20
C GLY A 548 13.90 -10.46 27.43
N GLY A 549 13.48 -9.20 27.53
CA GLY A 549 12.20 -8.70 27.04
C GLY A 549 12.25 -7.82 25.79
N GLY A 550 13.35 -7.85 25.02
CA GLY A 550 13.43 -7.23 23.69
C GLY A 550 13.16 -5.71 23.64
N GLY A 551 13.91 -4.91 24.40
CA GLY A 551 13.85 -3.46 24.29
C GLY A 551 15.19 -2.77 24.58
N ILE A 552 15.83 -2.27 23.52
CA ILE A 552 16.33 -0.89 23.30
C ILE A 552 16.85 -0.89 21.86
N THR A 553 16.36 -0.02 20.99
CA THR A 553 17.08 0.30 19.74
C THR A 553 17.44 1.79 19.71
N THR A 554 18.24 2.21 20.69
CA THR A 554 19.24 3.22 20.37
C THR A 554 20.22 2.57 19.42
N ILE A 555 20.59 3.23 18.32
CA ILE A 555 21.46 2.58 17.33
C ILE A 555 22.91 2.44 17.80
N ARG A 556 23.23 3.04 18.96
CA ARG A 556 24.49 2.92 19.69
C ARG A 556 24.24 2.31 21.08
N PRO A 557 25.06 1.35 21.55
CA PRO A 557 24.96 0.81 22.91
C PRO A 557 25.08 1.91 23.98
N VAL A 558 24.36 1.80 25.10
CA VAL A 558 24.32 2.85 26.16
C VAL A 558 25.70 3.23 26.67
N VAL A 559 26.56 2.24 26.94
CA VAL A 559 27.95 2.50 27.34
C VAL A 559 28.72 3.30 26.28
N SER A 560 28.45 3.07 25.00
CA SER A 560 29.04 3.82 23.88
C SER A 560 28.44 5.22 23.74
N GLN A 561 27.20 5.45 24.18
CA GLN A 561 26.60 6.79 24.25
C GLN A 561 27.21 7.59 25.39
N GLN A 562 27.33 7.00 26.59
CA GLN A 562 27.99 7.63 27.74
C GLN A 562 29.44 8.00 27.38
N HIS A 563 30.14 7.08 26.69
CA HIS A 563 31.47 7.36 26.14
C HIS A 563 31.46 8.52 25.15
N ALA A 564 30.49 8.58 24.22
CA ALA A 564 30.38 9.62 23.23
C ALA A 564 30.01 11.00 23.82
N VAL A 565 29.14 11.04 24.83
CA VAL A 565 28.81 12.24 25.61
C VAL A 565 30.05 12.76 26.35
N ASN A 566 30.83 11.86 26.96
CA ASN A 566 32.09 12.21 27.63
C ASN A 566 33.15 12.69 26.63
N PHE A 567 33.25 12.02 25.48
CA PHE A 567 34.14 12.40 24.39
C PHE A 567 33.84 13.80 23.85
N LEU A 568 32.55 14.14 23.72
CA LEU A 568 32.11 15.48 23.38
C LEU A 568 32.45 16.51 24.47
N GLY A 569 32.85 16.11 25.69
CA GLY A 569 33.33 16.99 26.76
C GLY A 569 32.28 17.37 27.81
N HIS A 570 31.29 16.51 28.06
CA HIS A 570 30.28 16.73 29.12
C HIS A 570 30.95 16.79 30.51
N GLN A 571 30.54 17.74 31.36
CA GLN A 571 31.06 17.90 32.72
C GLN A 571 29.92 17.96 33.76
N PRO A 572 29.98 17.17 34.85
CA PRO A 572 30.96 16.10 35.10
C PRO A 572 30.81 14.94 34.09
N PRO A 573 31.88 14.14 33.86
CA PRO A 573 31.79 12.98 32.98
C PRO A 573 30.79 11.96 33.54
N LEU A 574 30.02 11.32 32.64
CA LEU A 574 29.12 10.23 32.97
C LEU A 574 29.90 8.96 33.34
N GLU A 575 29.39 8.19 34.29
CA GLU A 575 29.87 6.84 34.59
C GLU A 575 29.52 5.89 33.44
N LEU A 576 30.46 5.01 33.05
CA LEU A 576 30.29 4.07 31.92
C LEU A 576 29.67 2.74 32.38
N ASP A 577 28.55 2.83 33.10
CA ASP A 577 27.87 1.69 33.71
C ASP A 577 26.97 0.91 32.74
N GLY A 578 26.80 1.40 31.51
CA GLY A 578 25.92 0.81 30.50
C GLY A 578 24.43 0.96 30.80
N SER A 579 24.06 1.73 31.82
CA SER A 579 22.68 1.95 32.28
C SER A 579 22.13 3.28 31.78
N PHE A 580 20.96 3.24 31.14
CA PHE A 580 20.33 4.45 30.59
C PHE A 580 19.48 5.14 31.67
N GLY A 581 20.14 5.86 32.56
CA GLY A 581 19.51 6.62 33.65
C GLY A 581 19.30 8.11 33.32
N PRO A 582 18.70 8.89 34.24
CA PRO A 582 18.45 10.33 34.08
C PRO A 582 19.71 11.15 33.77
N LEU A 583 20.87 10.73 34.29
CA LEU A 583 22.16 11.35 34.00
C LEU A 583 22.61 11.09 32.56
N THR A 584 22.44 9.86 32.06
CA THR A 584 22.71 9.49 30.67
C THR A 584 21.77 10.25 29.72
N GLU A 585 20.47 10.30 30.01
CA GLU A 585 19.50 11.08 29.22
C GLU A 585 19.88 12.57 29.16
N THR A 586 20.23 13.16 30.30
CA THR A 586 20.64 14.58 30.38
C THR A 586 21.93 14.83 29.60
N GLY A 587 22.89 13.90 29.69
CA GLY A 587 24.13 13.94 28.93
C GLY A 587 23.92 13.79 27.42
N VAL A 588 22.99 12.93 26.99
CA VAL A 588 22.61 12.81 25.58
C VAL A 588 21.91 14.08 25.09
N LYS A 589 20.98 14.68 25.86
CA LYS A 589 20.40 15.99 25.53
C LYS A 589 21.46 17.07 25.35
N TRP A 590 22.48 17.05 26.21
CA TRP A 590 23.60 17.97 26.11
C TRP A 590 24.43 17.71 24.84
N ALA A 591 24.76 16.45 24.54
CA ALA A 591 25.50 16.06 23.35
C ALA A 591 24.75 16.46 22.08
N GLN A 592 23.43 16.24 22.04
CA GLN A 592 22.56 16.63 20.93
C GLN A 592 22.57 18.13 20.68
N ARG A 593 22.45 18.96 21.74
CA ARG A 593 22.64 20.41 21.62
C ARG A 593 24.00 20.75 21.03
N LYS A 594 25.04 20.04 21.45
CA LYS A 594 26.42 20.29 21.03
C LYS A 594 26.69 19.91 19.57
N ILE A 595 26.11 18.81 19.08
CA ILE A 595 26.25 18.34 17.70
C ILE A 595 25.15 18.87 16.76
N GLY A 596 24.33 19.80 17.22
CA GLY A 596 23.36 20.53 16.40
C GLY A 596 22.12 19.73 16.01
N VAL A 597 21.61 18.88 16.89
CA VAL A 597 20.33 18.16 16.71
C VAL A 597 19.37 18.40 17.88
N ASP A 598 18.08 18.17 17.64
CA ASP A 598 17.03 18.37 18.65
C ASP A 598 17.33 17.55 19.92
N PRO A 599 17.38 18.18 21.10
CA PRO A 599 17.80 17.52 22.33
C PRO A 599 16.65 16.77 23.01
N ASP A 600 16.23 15.68 22.39
CA ASP A 600 15.18 14.78 22.89
C ASP A 600 15.67 13.84 24.01
N GLY A 601 16.99 13.74 24.20
CA GLY A 601 17.64 12.90 25.21
C GLY A 601 17.79 11.46 24.82
N MET A 602 17.65 11.16 23.53
CA MET A 602 17.75 9.82 23.00
C MET A 602 18.83 9.71 21.93
N TRP A 603 19.58 8.62 21.98
CA TRP A 603 20.57 8.34 20.95
C TRP A 603 19.95 7.60 19.76
N GLY A 604 19.16 8.35 19.00
CA GLY A 604 18.57 7.91 17.75
C GLY A 604 19.49 8.12 16.56
N PRO A 605 19.07 7.73 15.34
CA PRO A 605 19.86 7.90 14.13
C PRO A 605 20.19 9.34 13.77
N ALA A 606 19.39 10.33 14.17
CA ALA A 606 19.74 11.74 14.01
C ALA A 606 20.95 12.11 14.90
N THR A 607 20.94 11.67 16.17
CA THR A 607 22.06 11.81 17.11
C THR A 607 23.28 11.05 16.62
N GLU A 608 23.12 9.81 16.15
CA GLU A 608 24.22 8.99 15.61
C GLU A 608 24.79 9.57 14.32
N ALA A 609 23.96 10.06 13.40
CA ALA A 609 24.42 10.63 12.14
C ALA A 609 24.98 12.03 12.33
N ALA A 610 24.48 12.81 13.29
CA ALA A 610 25.09 14.09 13.65
C ALA A 610 26.39 13.88 14.41
N TYR A 611 26.43 12.94 15.34
CA TYR A 611 27.67 12.51 16.01
C TYR A 611 28.64 11.95 14.98
N GLY A 612 28.17 11.12 14.06
CA GLY A 612 28.89 10.57 12.93
C GLY A 612 29.32 11.61 11.90
N ARG A 613 28.59 12.69 11.64
CA ARG A 613 29.06 13.81 10.80
C ARG A 613 30.04 14.72 11.55
N TRP A 614 29.88 14.76 12.87
CA TRP A 614 30.74 15.49 13.79
C TRP A 614 32.08 14.75 13.98
N THR A 615 32.10 13.41 13.88
CA THR A 615 33.30 12.55 13.90
C THR A 615 33.82 12.20 12.49
N ASP A 616 32.99 11.66 11.59
CA ASP A 616 33.29 11.22 10.22
C ASP A 616 33.18 12.35 9.17
N GLY A 617 33.97 13.40 9.30
CA GLY A 617 34.48 14.00 8.07
C GLY A 617 35.19 12.90 7.27
N GLU A 618 34.80 12.61 6.01
CA GLU A 618 35.36 11.52 5.16
C GLU A 618 36.80 11.17 5.56
N ARG A 619 37.05 9.92 5.96
CA ARG A 619 38.43 9.47 6.18
C ARG A 619 39.19 9.67 4.88
N LEU A 620 40.05 10.69 4.88
CA LEU A 620 40.88 11.06 3.75
C LEU A 620 41.80 9.89 3.42
N GLU A 621 41.88 9.53 2.15
CA GLU A 621 42.97 8.65 1.72
C GLU A 621 44.31 9.33 2.05
N LEU A 622 45.26 8.58 2.62
CA LEU A 622 46.60 9.10 2.94
C LEU A 622 47.47 9.12 1.67
N ASP A 623 46.96 9.75 0.61
CA ASP A 623 47.60 9.83 -0.70
C ASP A 623 48.71 10.89 -0.75
N GLY A 624 48.69 11.84 0.19
CA GLY A 624 49.60 12.99 0.22
C GLY A 624 49.24 14.10 -0.76
N ASN A 625 48.07 14.03 -1.38
CA ASN A 625 47.55 15.06 -2.26
C ASN A 625 46.72 16.07 -1.47
N PHE A 626 47.10 17.33 -1.51
CA PHE A 626 46.35 18.41 -0.86
C PHE A 626 45.22 18.89 -1.78
N GLY A 627 44.39 17.95 -2.22
CA GLY A 627 43.26 18.18 -3.13
C GLY A 627 41.99 18.63 -2.41
N PRO A 628 40.90 18.84 -3.15
CA PRO A 628 39.66 19.45 -2.63
C PRO A 628 39.09 18.78 -1.37
N ALA A 629 39.15 17.46 -1.27
CA ALA A 629 38.69 16.72 -0.08
C ALA A 629 39.55 17.03 1.16
N THR A 630 40.88 17.04 1.01
CA THR A 630 41.81 17.36 2.11
C THR A 630 41.72 18.84 2.48
N ILE A 631 41.50 19.72 1.50
CA ILE A 631 41.26 21.15 1.73
C ILE A 631 39.96 21.35 2.52
N ALA A 632 38.86 20.72 2.10
CA ALA A 632 37.57 20.80 2.78
C ALA A 632 37.66 20.25 4.22
N ALA A 633 38.41 19.18 4.45
CA ALA A 633 38.65 18.65 5.79
C ALA A 633 39.51 19.59 6.65
N THR A 634 40.55 20.18 6.08
CA THR A 634 41.37 21.19 6.76
C THR A 634 40.54 22.43 7.10
N GLN A 635 39.70 22.90 6.19
CA GLN A 635 38.77 24.01 6.38
C GLN A 635 37.79 23.74 7.53
N ARG A 636 37.24 22.52 7.60
CA ARG A 636 36.42 22.06 8.73
C ARG A 636 37.18 22.15 10.06
N ALA A 637 38.41 21.62 10.11
CA ALA A 637 39.21 21.60 11.33
C ALA A 637 39.58 23.01 11.83
N ILE A 638 39.86 23.94 10.91
CA ILE A 638 40.21 25.33 11.26
C ILE A 638 38.99 26.27 11.38
N GLY A 639 37.77 25.73 11.31
CA GLY A 639 36.53 26.46 11.57
C GLY A 639 36.13 27.45 10.48
N VAL A 640 36.39 27.16 9.20
CA VAL A 640 35.90 27.95 8.06
C VAL A 640 35.00 27.11 7.14
N THR A 641 34.17 27.76 6.33
CA THR A 641 33.28 27.08 5.38
C THR A 641 34.08 26.18 4.43
N PRO A 642 33.78 24.87 4.36
CA PRO A 642 34.52 23.96 3.51
C PRO A 642 34.04 24.03 2.06
N ASP A 643 34.79 24.75 1.22
CA ASP A 643 34.54 24.90 -0.21
C ASP A 643 35.52 24.08 -1.08
N GLY A 644 36.48 23.40 -0.46
CA GLY A 644 37.49 22.59 -1.14
C GLY A 644 38.54 23.41 -1.91
N SER A 645 38.57 24.73 -1.73
CA SER A 645 39.49 25.66 -2.38
C SER A 645 40.34 26.41 -1.35
N PHE A 646 41.66 26.22 -1.37
CA PHE A 646 42.53 26.82 -0.36
C PHE A 646 42.89 28.27 -0.67
N GLY A 647 41.89 29.14 -0.60
CA GLY A 647 41.97 30.57 -0.90
C GLY A 647 42.58 31.41 0.22
N PRO A 648 42.72 32.74 0.00
CA PRO A 648 43.33 33.66 0.97
C PRO A 648 42.69 33.63 2.37
N GLU A 649 41.37 33.47 2.45
CA GLU A 649 40.65 33.40 3.74
C GLU A 649 40.95 32.12 4.51
N SER A 650 40.95 30.96 3.83
CA SER A 650 41.35 29.69 4.42
C SER A 650 42.80 29.71 4.89
N LYS A 651 43.70 30.34 4.12
CA LYS A 651 45.12 30.50 4.52
C LYS A 651 45.28 31.38 5.76
N ARG A 652 44.55 32.51 5.84
CA ARG A 652 44.56 33.36 7.04
C ARG A 652 43.98 32.65 8.26
N ALA A 653 42.91 31.87 8.08
CA ALA A 653 42.33 31.06 9.16
C ALA A 653 43.28 29.95 9.61
N PHE A 654 43.98 29.33 8.67
CA PHE A 654 44.99 28.31 8.94
C PHE A 654 46.16 28.88 9.75
N GLN A 655 46.65 30.07 9.39
CA GLN A 655 47.68 30.78 10.17
C GLN A 655 47.19 31.14 11.58
N ARG A 656 45.93 31.57 11.73
CA ARG A 656 45.33 31.80 13.06
C ARG A 656 45.28 30.52 13.89
N HIS A 657 44.83 29.41 13.28
CA HIS A 657 44.78 28.10 13.94
C HIS A 657 46.15 27.69 14.46
N LEU A 658 47.19 27.79 13.63
CA LEU A 658 48.57 27.46 14.03
C LEU A 658 49.12 28.41 15.10
N ASN A 659 48.75 29.69 15.10
CA ASN A 659 49.11 30.59 16.19
C ASN A 659 48.46 30.18 17.51
N THR A 660 47.18 29.80 17.47
CA THR A 660 46.43 29.39 18.66
C THR A 660 46.92 28.04 19.20
N TRP A 661 47.02 27.03 18.35
CA TRP A 661 47.23 25.63 18.77
C TRP A 661 48.67 25.15 18.69
N ALA A 662 49.52 25.85 17.95
CA ALA A 662 50.96 25.55 17.84
C ALA A 662 51.86 26.66 18.38
N SER A 663 51.29 27.72 18.98
CA SER A 663 52.03 28.90 19.49
C SER A 663 53.02 29.47 18.46
N ALA A 664 52.62 29.49 17.19
CA ALA A 664 53.54 29.65 16.07
C ALA A 664 54.06 31.09 15.84
N GLY A 665 53.40 32.11 16.39
CA GLY A 665 53.82 33.52 16.27
C GLY A 665 53.86 34.07 14.83
N LEU A 666 53.08 33.50 13.92
CA LEU A 666 53.02 33.85 12.50
C LEU A 666 52.30 35.18 12.26
N VAL A 667 52.77 35.94 11.27
CA VAL A 667 52.03 37.08 10.71
C VAL A 667 50.89 36.54 9.83
N ILE A 668 49.66 37.02 10.05
CA ILE A 668 48.47 36.58 9.31
C ILE A 668 48.36 37.36 7.99
N ASP A 669 49.16 36.95 7.01
CA ASP A 669 49.26 37.58 5.69
C ASP A 669 48.47 36.84 4.60
N GLY A 670 47.95 35.64 4.89
CA GLY A 670 47.28 34.78 3.91
C GLY A 670 48.23 34.01 3.00
N SER A 671 49.50 33.90 3.38
CA SER A 671 50.53 33.16 2.66
C SER A 671 50.89 31.83 3.34
N THR A 672 51.17 30.80 2.54
CA THR A 672 51.61 29.47 3.01
C THR A 672 53.11 29.31 2.81
N GLY A 673 53.88 30.33 3.20
CA GLY A 673 55.34 30.33 3.08
C GLY A 673 56.05 29.42 4.09
N PRO A 674 57.38 29.33 4.04
CA PRO A 674 58.16 28.36 4.83
C PRO A 674 57.94 28.44 6.36
N ALA A 675 57.69 29.63 6.90
CA ALA A 675 57.39 29.80 8.32
C ALA A 675 56.06 29.13 8.71
N THR A 676 55.00 29.34 7.91
CA THR A 676 53.68 28.70 8.09
C THR A 676 53.79 27.18 7.98
N VAL A 677 54.58 26.68 7.04
CA VAL A 677 54.76 25.23 6.84
C VAL A 677 55.57 24.61 8.00
N LYS A 678 56.65 25.23 8.47
CA LYS A 678 57.39 24.74 9.65
C LYS A 678 56.50 24.71 10.89
N ALA A 679 55.62 25.69 11.05
CA ALA A 679 54.63 25.70 12.12
C ALA A 679 53.66 24.51 12.02
N LEU A 680 53.12 24.24 10.82
CA LEU A 680 52.30 23.05 10.56
C LEU A 680 53.06 21.76 10.88
N GLN A 681 54.27 21.59 10.36
CA GLN A 681 55.08 20.38 10.57
C GLN A 681 55.39 20.15 12.06
N ARG A 682 55.74 21.21 12.80
CA ARG A 682 55.89 21.13 14.27
C ARG A 682 54.61 20.70 14.95
N HIS A 683 53.48 21.28 14.55
CA HIS A 683 52.19 20.96 15.12
C HIS A 683 51.81 19.50 14.90
N LEU A 684 51.94 19.00 13.67
CA LEU A 684 51.68 17.60 13.33
C LEU A 684 52.61 16.64 14.07
N ASN A 685 53.89 17.00 14.24
CA ASN A 685 54.82 16.23 15.06
C ASN A 685 54.39 16.16 16.53
N ALA A 686 53.89 17.27 17.08
CA ALA A 686 53.40 17.29 18.46
C ALA A 686 52.11 16.48 18.63
N MET A 687 51.17 16.57 17.68
CA MET A 687 49.83 15.97 17.80
C MET A 687 49.81 14.46 17.54
N ILE A 688 50.52 14.00 16.52
CA ILE A 688 50.48 12.60 16.08
C ILE A 688 51.84 11.91 16.01
N ARG A 689 52.92 12.57 16.49
CA ARG A 689 54.30 12.07 16.40
C ARG A 689 54.71 11.73 14.96
N ALA A 690 54.35 12.61 14.01
CA ALA A 690 54.50 12.37 12.57
C ALA A 690 55.96 12.17 12.07
N GLY A 691 56.98 12.55 12.85
CA GLY A 691 58.39 12.37 12.47
C GLY A 691 58.85 13.23 11.28
N LEU A 692 58.14 14.33 10.99
CA LEU A 692 58.46 15.24 9.88
C LEU A 692 59.70 16.09 10.17
N GLY A 693 60.57 16.28 9.17
CA GLY A 693 61.60 17.31 9.21
C GLY A 693 61.00 18.71 9.13
N LEU A 694 61.55 19.69 9.85
CA LEU A 694 61.09 21.08 9.86
C LEU A 694 61.74 21.89 8.72
N ASP A 695 61.57 21.43 7.49
CA ASP A 695 62.19 22.01 6.29
C ASP A 695 61.41 23.23 5.75
N GLY A 696 60.13 23.39 6.12
CA GLY A 696 59.28 24.46 5.63
C GLY A 696 58.76 24.26 4.21
N SER A 697 58.84 23.03 3.68
CA SER A 697 58.33 22.67 2.36
C SER A 697 57.06 21.83 2.48
N TRP A 698 55.95 22.30 1.90
CA TRP A 698 54.68 21.57 1.97
C TRP A 698 54.64 20.49 0.88
N GLY A 699 55.23 19.34 1.18
CA GLY A 699 55.25 18.17 0.30
C GLY A 699 54.25 17.08 0.68
N PRO A 700 54.19 15.98 -0.09
CA PRO A 700 53.26 14.87 0.14
C PRO A 700 53.37 14.23 1.53
N GLY A 701 54.57 14.21 2.12
CA GLY A 701 54.77 13.71 3.49
C GLY A 701 54.06 14.56 4.54
N THR A 702 54.14 15.89 4.43
CA THR A 702 53.41 16.83 5.30
C THR A 702 51.90 16.69 5.09
N THR A 703 51.45 16.54 3.84
CA THR A 703 50.03 16.32 3.54
C THR A 703 49.50 15.00 4.09
N ARG A 704 50.23 13.88 3.98
CA ARG A 704 49.82 12.60 4.59
C ARG A 704 49.71 12.68 6.11
N ALA A 705 50.65 13.38 6.75
CA ALA A 705 50.60 13.62 8.18
C ALA A 705 49.39 14.49 8.55
N LEU A 706 49.08 15.52 7.76
CA LEU A 706 47.88 16.34 7.93
C LEU A 706 46.60 15.52 7.75
N GLN A 707 46.49 14.74 6.66
CA GLN A 707 45.36 13.83 6.42
C GLN A 707 45.20 12.82 7.55
N SER A 708 46.31 12.29 8.08
CA SER A 708 46.29 11.37 9.21
C SER A 708 45.84 12.06 10.51
N ALA A 709 46.29 13.29 10.76
CA ALA A 709 45.85 14.07 11.92
C ALA A 709 44.37 14.44 11.82
N LEU A 710 43.88 14.81 10.62
CA LEU A 710 42.47 15.08 10.34
C LEU A 710 41.61 13.82 10.51
N ASN A 711 42.06 12.66 10.01
CA ASN A 711 41.36 11.37 10.18
C ASN A 711 41.37 10.84 11.61
N GLN A 712 42.34 11.25 12.41
CA GLN A 712 42.43 10.95 13.83
C GLN A 712 41.70 12.01 14.68
N GLU A 713 41.10 13.03 14.06
CA GLU A 713 40.45 14.17 14.72
C GLU A 713 41.37 14.90 15.72
N LYS A 714 42.68 14.93 15.42
CA LYS A 714 43.69 15.53 16.28
C LYS A 714 44.19 16.88 15.79
N PHE A 715 43.74 17.35 14.63
CA PHE A 715 44.26 18.53 13.93
C PHE A 715 43.51 19.82 14.28
#